data_AF-A0A972DWM4-F1
#
_entry.id   AF-A0A972DWM4-F1
#
_cell.length_a   1.000
_cell.length_b   1.000
_cell.length_c   1.000
_cell.angle_alpha   90.00
_cell.angle_beta   90.00
_cell.angle_gamma   90.00
#
_symmetry.space_group_name_H-M   'P 1'
#
loop_
_entity.id
_entity.type
_entity.pdbx_description
1 polymer ?
#
loop_
_entity_poly.entity_id
_entity_poly.type
_entity_poly.pdbx_seq_one_letter_code
_entity_poly.pdbx_strand_id
1 'polypeptide(L)'
;MKRFTLLLMAVLALQVQAAVPEPKGAWEFNPPDPNRATIGAPLELVGSVQKVAGIDAADGAIQIGEGSYYVCTHGIGPNGGGAKVNQWTLLIDFSYPPSSRSDPPNGYNDLFQIDPTNADDSDWTINSAGAIGIGAVGYSNAFGYTTSGDTWYRMVLVVENGVRQDLYVDGVEIFKGNQQGVDGRFSLAEVILLFCAGNNQDRDDAPINVSAVAIWDTPLGAGDIFALGQAGDKFFTQKQAWNPLPTDGSEDVPVTTDLAWSSGEYAATHTVYFGSSRQDVDAAAPTTLVAEGLARDVTRVEIERLDFGQTYYWRVDEVNGAPDRTVFPGNVWSFTAEPLAYPIENIVATSNGISDAVATPQKTVDGSGIDADDQASLNSTDMWLANPPADELLYIQFEFDRVYKLHEMLVWNYNVQFELVLGFGVKDVTVTYSENGTDWTPLGDAQLARGTASTTYTANTVVDLGGVPARYVRLTINSGWGVLGQYGLSEVRFMYIPAQPREPQPADGATDIDPATSLSWRAGREAASHEVYLGTDSGDLPLADTVGAADYTPGDLEFGRTYYWQIVEVNDADATPAWPGDVWSFSTLEYAWIDGFETYNDDIDAKTTIFDTWLDGWVNNTGSTVGYLDAPFAERTIVRSGVQSMPLQYDNSASPFYSEAERQFETAQDWTRNGADTLVLYVRGIAAGLVETADGQVIMNAIGTDIWNTTDQFRYAYKSLSGDGSITVRVDSLVRSNEWAKAGVMIRETLDAGSAHAFVAVTPDHGVAFQRRPAAEQASVSTDAAGVAAPYWVKLTRTGNVFTAQHSADGSTWTDLVASPAVQIPMAGNVYVGLAVTSHDAAISTAAEFSNVATSGDVTGAWQTGEVGVAQPQGNSSESMYVTIEDSAGKTATVVNPDAAVTARPTWQEWAIPYSDLSGVNLSRIETMVIGVGSATSPQAGGTGTVYIDDIGYGRPAAQ
;
A
#
# COMPACT_ATOMS: atom_id res chain seq x y z
N MET A 1 65.60 14.01 0.81
CA MET A 1 65.19 15.14 1.67
C MET A 1 64.05 14.67 2.56
N LYS A 2 63.95 15.24 3.76
CA LYS A 2 63.36 14.65 4.98
C LYS A 2 61.87 14.33 4.87
N ARG A 3 61.50 13.14 5.38
CA ARG A 3 60.14 12.71 5.73
C ARG A 3 59.59 13.60 6.85
N PHE A 4 58.39 14.16 6.68
CA PHE A 4 57.60 14.73 7.76
C PHE A 4 56.42 13.80 8.01
N THR A 5 56.48 13.10 9.14
CA THR A 5 55.37 12.34 9.72
C THR A 5 54.43 13.36 10.36
N LEU A 6 53.23 13.55 9.81
CA LEU A 6 52.17 14.26 10.50
C LEU A 6 51.41 13.22 11.35
N LEU A 7 51.67 13.26 12.65
CA LEU A 7 50.95 12.51 13.67
C LEU A 7 49.62 13.24 13.89
N LEU A 8 48.53 12.74 13.30
CA LEU A 8 47.19 13.22 13.63
C LEU A 8 46.80 12.58 14.97
N MET A 9 47.03 13.30 16.07
CA MET A 9 46.42 12.98 17.35
C MET A 9 44.90 13.12 17.18
N ALA A 10 44.19 12.00 17.12
CA ALA A 10 42.76 11.95 17.37
C ALA A 10 42.54 12.37 18.83
N VAL A 11 42.21 13.65 19.03
CA VAL A 11 41.56 14.09 20.24
C VAL A 11 40.14 13.56 20.13
N LEU A 12 39.89 12.40 20.76
CA LEU A 12 38.54 11.96 21.08
C LEU A 12 37.98 12.99 22.05
N ALA A 13 37.40 14.06 21.52
CA ALA A 13 36.46 14.85 22.27
C ALA A 13 35.25 13.93 22.46
N LEU A 14 35.14 13.33 23.64
CA LEU A 14 33.82 12.97 24.17
C LEU A 14 33.04 14.29 24.22
N GLN A 15 32.38 14.65 23.12
CA GLN A 15 31.21 15.50 23.23
C GLN A 15 30.19 14.64 23.94
N VAL A 16 29.99 14.95 25.22
CA VAL A 16 28.75 14.58 25.89
C VAL A 16 27.67 15.28 25.08
N GLN A 17 27.07 14.58 24.13
CA GLN A 17 25.89 15.04 23.44
C GLN A 17 24.84 15.17 24.53
N ALA A 18 24.44 16.42 24.83
CA ALA A 18 23.33 16.63 25.73
C ALA A 18 22.13 15.89 25.12
N ALA A 19 21.45 15.05 25.91
CA ALA A 19 20.23 14.42 25.46
C ALA A 19 19.25 15.53 25.05
N VAL A 20 18.63 15.40 23.88
CA VAL A 20 17.57 16.31 23.43
C VAL A 20 16.55 16.44 24.57
N PRO A 21 16.13 17.66 24.95
CA PRO A 21 15.13 17.83 25.99
C PRO A 21 13.88 16.98 25.69
N GLU A 22 13.26 16.41 26.72
CA GLU A 22 12.04 15.61 26.53
C GLU A 22 10.86 16.52 26.11
N PRO A 23 10.04 16.12 25.13
CA PRO A 23 8.87 16.89 24.72
C PRO A 23 7.81 16.98 25.83
N LYS A 24 6.93 17.97 25.74
CA LYS A 24 5.73 18.12 26.59
C LYS A 24 4.53 17.33 26.08
N GLY A 25 4.49 17.10 24.78
CA GLY A 25 3.54 16.19 24.15
C GLY A 25 4.23 15.41 23.03
N ALA A 26 3.94 14.13 22.92
CA ALA A 26 4.42 13.26 21.85
C ALA A 26 3.34 12.23 21.50
N TRP A 27 3.10 12.04 20.21
CA TRP A 27 2.08 11.16 19.67
C TRP A 27 2.70 10.36 18.53
N GLU A 28 2.62 9.04 18.62
CA GLU A 28 2.99 8.13 17.55
C GLU A 28 1.71 7.55 16.96
N PHE A 29 1.48 7.75 15.67
CA PHE A 29 0.27 7.34 14.97
C PHE A 29 0.36 5.89 14.45
N ASN A 30 0.97 5.05 15.27
CA ASN A 30 1.07 3.61 15.07
C ASN A 30 -0.23 2.94 15.58
N PRO A 31 -0.95 2.16 14.76
CA PRO A 31 -2.19 1.47 15.14
C PRO A 31 -2.04 0.63 16.43
N PRO A 32 -3.11 0.47 17.24
CA PRO A 32 -4.52 0.61 16.84
C PRO A 32 -5.23 1.90 17.26
N ASP A 33 -4.67 2.70 18.18
CA ASP A 33 -5.35 3.90 18.69
C ASP A 33 -4.69 5.18 18.12
N PRO A 34 -5.35 5.86 17.17
CA PRO A 34 -4.79 7.04 16.51
C PRO A 34 -4.86 8.31 17.37
N ASN A 35 -5.48 8.27 18.56
CA ASN A 35 -5.64 9.43 19.45
C ASN A 35 -4.65 9.40 20.63
N ARG A 36 -3.93 8.28 20.80
CA ARG A 36 -3.11 8.01 21.98
C ARG A 36 -1.92 8.94 22.08
N ALA A 37 -1.72 9.53 23.26
CA ALA A 37 -0.48 10.20 23.60
C ALA A 37 0.56 9.22 24.13
N THR A 38 1.78 9.32 23.60
CA THR A 38 2.95 8.69 24.21
C THR A 38 3.45 9.54 25.38
N ILE A 39 3.40 10.88 25.25
CA ILE A 39 3.64 11.85 26.32
C ILE A 39 2.55 12.92 26.23
N GLY A 40 1.98 13.33 27.36
CA GLY A 40 0.98 14.41 27.42
C GLY A 40 -0.47 13.92 27.37
N ALA A 41 -1.38 14.79 26.94
CA ALA A 41 -2.80 14.48 26.82
C ALA A 41 -3.10 13.83 25.45
N PRO A 42 -4.03 12.86 25.36
CA PRO A 42 -4.52 12.33 24.10
C PRO A 42 -5.01 13.44 23.16
N LEU A 43 -4.84 13.25 21.85
CA LEU A 43 -5.45 14.13 20.86
C LEU A 43 -6.93 13.81 20.73
N GLU A 44 -7.77 14.82 20.48
CA GLU A 44 -9.18 14.59 20.19
C GLU A 44 -9.39 14.65 18.67
N LEU A 45 -9.78 13.52 18.07
CA LEU A 45 -10.09 13.45 16.64
C LEU A 45 -11.45 14.08 16.36
N VAL A 46 -11.49 14.97 15.36
CA VAL A 46 -12.71 15.42 14.70
C VAL A 46 -12.69 14.85 13.27
N GLY A 47 -13.74 14.13 12.88
CA GLY A 47 -13.80 13.46 11.58
C GLY A 47 -13.33 12.00 11.64
N SER A 48 -12.56 11.56 10.64
CA SER A 48 -12.10 10.18 10.51
C SER A 48 -10.68 10.10 9.95
N VAL A 49 -9.97 9.04 10.29
CA VAL A 49 -8.63 8.75 9.77
C VAL A 49 -8.60 7.35 9.14
N GLN A 50 -7.67 7.10 8.24
CA GLN A 50 -7.46 5.80 7.60
C GLN A 50 -6.07 5.26 7.93
N LYS A 51 -5.94 3.96 8.18
CA LYS A 51 -4.61 3.35 8.33
C LYS A 51 -3.90 3.31 6.98
N VAL A 52 -2.64 3.71 6.94
CA VAL A 52 -1.77 3.63 5.77
C VAL A 52 -0.42 3.02 6.15
N ALA A 53 0.37 2.64 5.16
CA ALA A 53 1.74 2.20 5.39
C ALA A 53 2.57 3.34 6.01
N GLY A 54 3.36 3.02 7.04
CA GLY A 54 4.27 3.96 7.66
C GLY A 54 5.56 4.14 6.86
N ILE A 55 6.60 4.60 7.55
CA ILE A 55 7.93 4.84 6.97
C ILE A 55 8.61 3.51 6.63
N ASP A 56 8.42 2.50 7.49
CA ASP A 56 8.90 1.13 7.30
C ASP A 56 7.73 0.12 7.35
N ALA A 57 7.92 -1.07 6.77
CA ALA A 57 6.89 -2.13 6.73
C ALA A 57 6.41 -2.62 8.11
N ALA A 58 7.17 -2.33 9.18
CA ALA A 58 6.83 -2.66 10.56
C ALA A 58 6.09 -1.53 11.31
N ASP A 59 6.11 -0.31 10.78
CA ASP A 59 5.51 0.88 11.39
C ASP A 59 4.23 1.29 10.63
N GLY A 60 3.18 1.66 11.36
CA GLY A 60 1.94 2.14 10.77
C GLY A 60 1.89 3.67 10.74
N ALA A 61 1.11 4.22 9.83
CA ALA A 61 0.75 5.63 9.87
C ALA A 61 -0.76 5.78 9.71
N ILE A 62 -1.24 7.00 9.91
CA ILE A 62 -2.61 7.36 9.55
C ILE A 62 -2.61 8.40 8.44
N GLN A 63 -3.60 8.30 7.58
CA GLN A 63 -3.99 9.38 6.69
C GLN A 63 -5.14 10.14 7.31
N ILE A 64 -4.96 11.44 7.42
CA ILE A 64 -5.98 12.40 7.83
C ILE A 64 -6.62 12.90 6.55
N GLY A 65 -7.90 12.55 6.39
CA GLY A 65 -8.67 12.89 5.21
C GLY A 65 -9.26 14.29 5.27
N GLU A 66 -9.78 14.74 4.12
CA GLU A 66 -10.43 16.04 3.96
C GLU A 66 -11.50 16.30 5.04
N GLY A 67 -11.40 17.43 5.73
CA GLY A 67 -12.31 17.84 6.81
C GLY A 67 -12.15 17.11 8.14
N SER A 68 -11.08 16.31 8.30
CA SER A 68 -10.72 15.66 9.56
C SER A 68 -9.48 16.30 10.16
N TYR A 69 -9.40 16.41 11.48
CA TYR A 69 -8.31 17.10 12.17
C TYR A 69 -8.20 16.70 13.64
N TYR A 70 -7.09 17.08 14.28
CA TYR A 70 -6.87 16.82 15.71
C TYR A 70 -6.90 18.09 16.54
N VAL A 71 -7.62 18.04 17.66
CA VAL A 71 -7.55 19.04 18.72
C VAL A 71 -6.43 18.65 19.69
N CYS A 72 -5.43 19.52 19.83
CA CYS A 72 -4.27 19.28 20.69
C CYS A 72 -4.28 20.25 21.89
N THR A 73 -4.54 19.71 23.07
CA THR A 73 -4.36 20.43 24.35
C THR A 73 -2.93 20.20 24.85
N HIS A 74 -2.01 21.10 24.52
CA HIS A 74 -0.57 20.83 24.65
C HIS A 74 0.00 21.02 26.06
N GLY A 75 -0.74 21.64 26.99
CA GLY A 75 -0.35 21.75 28.41
C GLY A 75 0.84 22.67 28.74
N ILE A 76 1.24 23.56 27.82
CA ILE A 76 2.37 24.49 28.01
C ILE A 76 1.85 25.82 28.55
N GLY A 77 2.45 26.32 29.64
CA GLY A 77 2.11 27.62 30.21
C GLY A 77 2.78 28.79 29.47
N PRO A 78 2.29 30.04 29.64
CA PRO A 78 2.89 31.23 29.02
C PRO A 78 4.40 31.36 29.29
N ASN A 79 5.16 31.71 28.25
CA ASN A 79 6.62 31.83 28.30
C ASN A 79 7.12 32.93 27.33
N GLY A 80 8.44 33.12 27.19
CA GLY A 80 9.03 34.11 26.28
C GLY A 80 8.73 35.59 26.59
N GLY A 81 8.23 35.89 27.80
CA GLY A 81 7.96 37.26 28.25
C GLY A 81 6.59 37.83 27.83
N GLY A 82 5.70 37.00 27.29
CA GLY A 82 4.31 37.36 26.95
C GLY A 82 3.26 36.69 27.85
N ALA A 83 1.99 36.95 27.55
CA ALA A 83 0.82 36.34 28.17
C ALA A 83 0.40 35.00 27.53
N LYS A 84 0.96 34.67 26.36
CA LYS A 84 0.79 33.39 25.64
C LYS A 84 2.09 32.57 25.63
N VAL A 85 2.06 31.38 25.02
CA VAL A 85 3.27 30.60 24.75
C VAL A 85 3.98 31.21 23.54
N ASN A 86 5.16 31.76 23.73
CA ASN A 86 5.95 32.46 22.70
C ASN A 86 7.23 31.72 22.32
N GLN A 87 7.59 30.69 23.07
CA GLN A 87 8.77 29.85 22.87
C GLN A 87 8.35 28.39 22.83
N TRP A 88 8.51 27.73 21.69
CA TRP A 88 8.12 26.34 21.50
C TRP A 88 8.79 25.74 20.27
N THR A 89 8.78 24.41 20.19
CA THR A 89 9.19 23.66 19.00
C THR A 89 8.13 22.63 18.67
N LEU A 90 7.79 22.44 17.40
CA LEU A 90 6.87 21.42 16.92
C LEU A 90 7.58 20.53 15.90
N LEU A 91 7.46 19.22 16.07
CA LEU A 91 7.93 18.20 15.15
C LEU A 91 6.71 17.50 14.54
N ILE A 92 6.74 17.28 13.22
CA ILE A 92 5.75 16.48 12.49
C ILE A 92 6.49 15.58 11.49
N ASP A 93 6.28 14.28 11.59
CA ASP A 93 6.65 13.33 10.55
C ASP A 93 5.46 13.11 9.63
N PHE A 94 5.63 13.47 8.35
CA PHE A 94 4.53 13.44 7.38
C PHE A 94 4.96 12.94 6.01
N SER A 95 3.99 12.40 5.26
CA SER A 95 4.01 12.24 3.81
C SER A 95 2.63 12.63 3.26
N TYR A 96 2.43 12.67 1.95
CA TYR A 96 1.12 12.94 1.37
C TYR A 96 0.99 12.34 -0.03
N PRO A 97 -0.21 11.90 -0.44
CA PRO A 97 -0.43 11.43 -1.81
C PRO A 97 -0.07 12.49 -2.85
N PRO A 98 0.53 12.15 -4.00
CA PRO A 98 0.81 13.08 -5.09
C PRO A 98 -0.44 13.83 -5.57
N SER A 99 -1.61 13.19 -5.50
CA SER A 99 -2.91 13.79 -5.81
C SER A 99 -3.29 14.96 -4.90
N SER A 100 -2.75 15.02 -3.68
CA SER A 100 -2.99 16.10 -2.72
C SER A 100 -2.38 17.44 -3.15
N ARG A 101 -1.64 17.48 -4.27
CA ARG A 101 -1.02 18.69 -4.83
C ARG A 101 -1.73 19.29 -6.05
N SER A 102 -2.94 18.82 -6.41
CA SER A 102 -3.66 19.22 -7.62
C SER A 102 -4.69 20.34 -7.40
N ASP A 103 -4.26 21.59 -7.64
CA ASP A 103 -5.13 22.78 -7.60
C ASP A 103 -5.97 22.92 -8.90
N PRO A 104 -7.30 23.13 -8.88
CA PRO A 104 -8.31 22.89 -7.84
C PRO A 104 -9.14 21.59 -8.10
N PRO A 105 -9.77 21.02 -7.05
CA PRO A 105 -10.06 21.72 -5.79
C PRO A 105 -9.07 21.50 -4.64
N ASN A 106 -7.97 20.74 -4.78
CA ASN A 106 -7.14 20.33 -3.63
C ASN A 106 -5.68 20.79 -3.79
N GLY A 107 -5.34 21.97 -3.28
CA GLY A 107 -4.04 22.61 -3.50
C GLY A 107 -3.08 22.68 -2.31
N TYR A 108 -3.54 22.32 -1.10
CA TYR A 108 -2.82 22.58 0.14
C TYR A 108 -2.90 21.39 1.10
N ASN A 109 -1.81 21.10 1.81
CA ASN A 109 -1.80 20.17 2.94
C ASN A 109 -1.47 20.95 4.21
N ASP A 110 -2.48 21.17 5.04
CA ASP A 110 -2.33 21.96 6.25
C ASP A 110 -1.70 21.19 7.39
N LEU A 111 -0.84 21.87 8.17
CA LEU A 111 -0.06 21.26 9.24
C LEU A 111 -0.63 21.60 10.61
N PHE A 112 -0.90 22.89 10.87
CA PHE A 112 -1.57 23.32 12.10
C PHE A 112 -2.10 24.76 12.00
N GLN A 113 -3.03 25.09 12.89
CA GLN A 113 -3.47 26.46 13.16
C GLN A 113 -3.60 26.72 14.67
N ILE A 114 -3.44 27.98 15.06
CA ILE A 114 -3.52 28.40 16.47
C ILE A 114 -4.92 28.91 16.88
N ASP A 115 -5.87 28.98 15.95
CA ASP A 115 -7.27 29.30 16.27
C ASP A 115 -8.02 28.02 16.71
N PRO A 116 -8.41 27.89 17.98
CA PRO A 116 -9.13 26.71 18.45
C PRO A 116 -10.56 26.61 17.90
N THR A 117 -11.07 27.63 17.22
CA THR A 117 -12.43 27.61 16.64
C THR A 117 -12.50 27.06 15.23
N ASN A 118 -11.35 26.74 14.62
CA ASN A 118 -11.24 26.31 13.23
C ASN A 118 -11.91 27.30 12.26
N ALA A 119 -11.77 28.60 12.51
CA ALA A 119 -12.42 29.65 11.72
C ALA A 119 -11.43 30.43 10.83
N ASP A 120 -10.13 30.17 10.98
CA ASP A 120 -9.03 30.82 10.27
C ASP A 120 -8.25 29.82 9.40
N ASP A 121 -7.53 30.34 8.41
CA ASP A 121 -6.61 29.55 7.58
C ASP A 121 -5.48 28.94 8.41
N SER A 122 -4.86 27.90 7.86
CA SER A 122 -3.69 27.27 8.45
C SER A 122 -2.54 28.27 8.69
N ASP A 123 -1.84 28.08 9.81
CA ASP A 123 -0.65 28.86 10.13
C ASP A 123 0.60 28.34 9.43
N TRP A 124 0.61 27.05 9.05
CA TRP A 124 1.67 26.42 8.26
C TRP A 124 1.08 25.38 7.32
N THR A 125 1.41 25.47 6.04
CA THR A 125 0.87 24.58 5.00
C THR A 125 1.97 24.13 4.05
N ILE A 126 1.68 23.08 3.30
CA ILE A 126 2.42 22.66 2.11
C ILE A 126 1.57 23.03 0.91
N ASN A 127 2.05 23.92 0.06
CA ASN A 127 1.29 24.33 -1.13
C ASN A 127 1.44 23.33 -2.29
N SER A 128 0.70 23.56 -3.38
CA SER A 128 0.71 22.72 -4.59
C SER A 128 2.09 22.56 -5.25
N ALA A 129 3.02 23.49 -5.01
CA ALA A 129 4.41 23.39 -5.46
C ALA A 129 5.30 22.55 -4.51
N GLY A 130 4.75 21.98 -3.44
CA GLY A 130 5.50 21.26 -2.40
C GLY A 130 6.27 22.20 -1.47
N ALA A 131 6.00 23.50 -1.49
CA ALA A 131 6.71 24.45 -0.63
C ALA A 131 6.03 24.54 0.73
N ILE A 132 6.83 24.45 1.80
CA ILE A 132 6.38 24.57 3.18
C ILE A 132 6.45 26.03 3.60
N GLY A 133 5.39 26.54 4.22
CA GLY A 133 5.35 27.85 4.85
C GLY A 133 4.09 28.63 4.50
N ILE A 134 4.11 29.94 4.77
CA ILE A 134 3.01 30.86 4.45
C ILE A 134 3.56 32.25 4.12
N GLY A 135 2.73 33.13 3.55
CA GLY A 135 3.13 34.49 3.20
C GLY A 135 3.72 35.33 4.35
N ALA A 136 3.35 35.04 5.61
CA ALA A 136 3.86 35.78 6.78
C ALA A 136 5.34 35.51 7.08
N VAL A 137 5.81 34.29 6.84
CA VAL A 137 7.19 33.84 7.15
C VAL A 137 8.03 33.58 5.89
N GLY A 138 7.41 33.36 4.74
CA GLY A 138 8.05 32.92 3.50
C GLY A 138 7.72 31.46 3.19
N TYR A 139 8.03 31.03 1.97
CA TYR A 139 7.89 29.65 1.51
C TYR A 139 9.27 29.04 1.21
N SER A 140 9.43 27.76 1.50
CA SER A 140 10.70 27.02 1.35
C SER A 140 11.25 27.01 -0.08
N ASN A 141 10.39 27.09 -1.10
CA ASN A 141 10.80 27.09 -2.51
C ASN A 141 11.61 28.34 -2.88
N ALA A 142 11.37 29.47 -2.22
CA ALA A 142 12.21 30.68 -2.36
C ALA A 142 13.65 30.46 -1.87
N PHE A 143 13.87 29.39 -1.10
CA PHE A 143 15.15 28.96 -0.56
C PHE A 143 15.62 27.63 -1.18
N GLY A 144 15.01 27.20 -2.28
CA GLY A 144 15.45 26.04 -3.07
C GLY A 144 15.00 24.69 -2.52
N TYR A 145 13.98 24.64 -1.66
CA TYR A 145 13.47 23.39 -1.08
C TYR A 145 11.98 23.20 -1.34
N THR A 146 11.61 22.02 -1.84
CA THR A 146 10.23 21.56 -2.03
C THR A 146 10.13 20.09 -1.69
N THR A 147 9.05 19.69 -1.04
CA THR A 147 8.72 18.29 -0.78
C THR A 147 8.10 17.63 -2.02
N SER A 148 8.12 16.30 -2.03
CA SER A 148 7.49 15.45 -3.05
C SER A 148 6.40 14.59 -2.41
N GLY A 149 5.39 14.20 -3.20
CA GLY A 149 4.39 13.23 -2.76
C GLY A 149 5.02 11.85 -2.53
N ASP A 150 4.37 11.05 -1.68
CA ASP A 150 4.79 9.70 -1.27
C ASP A 150 6.21 9.62 -0.70
N THR A 151 6.75 10.75 -0.23
CA THR A 151 8.03 10.80 0.49
C THR A 151 7.79 11.23 1.92
N TRP A 152 8.42 10.54 2.88
CA TRP A 152 8.35 10.86 4.30
C TRP A 152 9.40 11.92 4.68
N TYR A 153 8.97 12.89 5.48
CA TYR A 153 9.80 14.00 5.95
C TYR A 153 9.57 14.25 7.44
N ARG A 154 10.63 14.60 8.18
CA ARG A 154 10.56 15.15 9.53
C ARG A 154 10.66 16.66 9.47
N MET A 155 9.54 17.36 9.63
CA MET A 155 9.55 18.80 9.83
C MET A 155 9.80 19.13 11.31
N VAL A 156 10.72 20.06 11.58
CA VAL A 156 10.86 20.69 12.90
C VAL A 156 10.75 22.20 12.76
N LEU A 157 9.70 22.76 13.34
CA LEU A 157 9.44 24.20 13.42
C LEU A 157 9.84 24.74 14.79
N VAL A 158 10.79 25.67 14.80
CA VAL A 158 11.24 26.35 16.03
C VAL A 158 10.71 27.77 16.07
N VAL A 159 9.93 28.06 17.11
CA VAL A 159 9.31 29.37 17.32
C VAL A 159 9.87 30.04 18.57
N GLU A 160 10.42 31.23 18.38
CA GLU A 160 10.77 32.15 19.46
C GLU A 160 10.30 33.55 19.06
N ASN A 161 9.06 33.89 19.41
CA ASN A 161 8.46 35.16 19.04
C ASN A 161 9.26 36.34 19.63
N GLY A 162 9.52 37.35 18.80
CA GLY A 162 10.47 38.42 19.11
C GLY A 162 11.92 38.10 18.73
N VAL A 163 12.23 36.89 18.23
CA VAL A 163 13.59 36.48 17.86
C VAL A 163 13.65 35.77 16.52
N ARG A 164 13.00 34.60 16.36
CA ARG A 164 13.17 33.72 15.19
C ARG A 164 11.99 32.78 14.92
N GLN A 165 11.97 32.27 13.69
CA GLN A 165 11.02 31.31 13.13
C GLN A 165 11.84 30.41 12.19
N ASP A 166 12.38 29.30 12.68
CA ASP A 166 13.31 28.48 11.90
C ASP A 166 12.61 27.19 11.46
N LEU A 167 12.70 26.87 10.17
CA LEU A 167 12.23 25.60 9.61
C LEU A 167 13.41 24.67 9.36
N TYR A 168 13.32 23.45 9.88
CA TYR A 168 14.21 22.35 9.57
C TYR A 168 13.42 21.21 8.94
N VAL A 169 14.04 20.49 8.00
CA VAL A 169 13.52 19.22 7.48
C VAL A 169 14.65 18.20 7.50
N ASP A 170 14.39 17.03 8.07
CA ASP A 170 15.33 15.91 8.23
C ASP A 170 16.68 16.35 8.85
N GLY A 171 16.59 17.15 9.91
CA GLY A 171 17.75 17.68 10.63
C GLY A 171 18.47 18.84 9.94
N VAL A 172 18.06 19.24 8.72
CA VAL A 172 18.70 20.30 7.93
C VAL A 172 17.90 21.61 8.02
N GLU A 173 18.56 22.73 8.33
CA GLU A 173 17.94 24.07 8.33
C GLU A 173 17.58 24.47 6.89
N ILE A 174 16.28 24.64 6.62
CA ILE A 174 15.78 25.00 5.28
C ILE A 174 15.75 26.52 5.10
N PHE A 175 15.12 27.24 6.03
CA PHE A 175 15.12 28.70 6.01
C PHE A 175 14.80 29.32 7.38
N LYS A 176 15.06 30.63 7.48
CA LYS A 176 14.66 31.48 8.60
C LYS A 176 13.56 32.41 8.16
N GLY A 177 12.37 32.21 8.70
CA GLY A 177 11.21 33.01 8.42
C GLY A 177 11.28 34.40 9.04
N ASN A 178 10.39 35.27 8.60
CA ASN A 178 10.27 36.61 9.17
C ASN A 178 9.87 36.57 10.65
N GLN A 179 10.58 37.34 11.47
CA GLN A 179 10.31 37.50 12.90
C GLN A 179 8.88 38.01 13.15
N GLN A 180 8.17 37.36 14.08
CA GLN A 180 6.87 37.81 14.58
C GLN A 180 6.98 38.45 15.97
N GLY A 181 5.96 39.22 16.36
CA GLY A 181 5.91 39.89 17.66
C GLY A 181 5.51 38.95 18.81
N VAL A 182 5.98 39.23 20.02
CA VAL A 182 5.51 38.57 21.25
C VAL A 182 4.01 38.75 21.41
N ASP A 183 3.32 37.66 21.80
CA ASP A 183 1.86 37.50 21.85
C ASP A 183 1.13 37.74 20.52
N GLY A 184 1.86 37.77 19.41
CA GLY A 184 1.35 37.93 18.05
C GLY A 184 1.05 36.60 17.36
N ARG A 185 1.28 36.55 16.05
CA ARG A 185 1.14 35.33 15.25
C ARG A 185 2.09 34.24 15.75
N PHE A 186 1.64 32.98 15.74
CA PHE A 186 2.34 31.81 16.27
C PHE A 186 2.55 31.78 17.80
N SER A 187 1.94 32.69 18.55
CA SER A 187 1.88 32.54 20.01
C SER A 187 0.73 31.59 20.38
N LEU A 188 1.04 30.44 20.98
CA LEU A 188 0.03 29.39 21.21
C LEU A 188 -0.95 29.79 22.32
N ALA A 189 -2.24 29.57 22.06
CA ALA A 189 -3.24 29.39 23.10
C ALA A 189 -3.14 27.96 23.68
N GLU A 190 -3.86 27.65 24.75
CA GLU A 190 -3.85 26.32 25.40
C GLU A 190 -4.16 25.14 24.46
N VAL A 191 -4.91 25.43 23.40
CA VAL A 191 -5.33 24.48 22.37
C VAL A 191 -4.83 24.96 21.01
N ILE A 192 -4.29 24.04 20.22
CA ILE A 192 -4.02 24.21 18.79
C ILE A 192 -4.77 23.12 18.02
N LEU A 193 -5.03 23.37 16.74
CA LEU A 193 -5.59 22.36 15.84
C LEU A 193 -4.49 21.90 14.89
N LEU A 194 -4.37 20.59 14.71
CA LEU A 194 -3.43 19.97 13.79
C LEU A 194 -4.17 19.50 12.55
N PHE A 195 -3.57 19.74 11.39
CA PHE A 195 -4.00 19.25 10.09
C PHE A 195 -5.32 19.82 9.55
N CYS A 196 -5.59 21.12 9.76
CA CYS A 196 -6.73 21.80 9.16
C CYS A 196 -6.51 23.29 8.88
N ALA A 197 -7.29 23.81 7.92
CA ALA A 197 -7.56 25.22 7.68
C ALA A 197 -9.08 25.49 7.65
N GLY A 198 -9.54 26.36 8.55
CA GLY A 198 -10.91 26.86 8.56
C GLY A 198 -12.00 25.76 8.56
N ASN A 199 -13.18 26.10 8.05
CA ASN A 199 -14.29 25.14 7.95
C ASN A 199 -14.25 24.28 6.67
N ASN A 200 -13.10 24.24 5.98
CA ASN A 200 -12.84 23.48 4.77
C ASN A 200 -13.86 23.69 3.62
N GLN A 201 -14.44 24.89 3.51
CA GLN A 201 -15.41 25.21 2.44
C GLN A 201 -14.77 25.27 1.05
N ASP A 202 -13.47 25.52 0.98
CA ASP A 202 -12.63 25.62 -0.21
C ASP A 202 -11.82 24.35 -0.52
N ARG A 203 -11.85 23.33 0.37
CA ARG A 203 -11.14 22.04 0.24
C ARG A 203 -9.61 22.12 0.36
N ASP A 204 -9.14 23.02 1.20
CA ASP A 204 -7.71 23.21 1.47
C ASP A 204 -7.12 22.16 2.45
N ASP A 205 -7.94 21.30 3.07
CA ASP A 205 -7.49 20.17 3.90
C ASP A 205 -7.13 18.92 3.07
N ALA A 206 -6.22 19.01 2.09
CA ALA A 206 -5.91 17.84 1.27
C ALA A 206 -5.29 16.70 2.11
N PRO A 207 -5.55 15.43 1.76
CA PRO A 207 -5.11 14.29 2.58
C PRO A 207 -3.61 14.30 2.87
N ILE A 208 -3.26 14.14 4.15
CA ILE A 208 -1.88 14.07 4.65
C ILE A 208 -1.70 12.80 5.50
N ASN A 209 -0.58 12.11 5.32
CA ASN A 209 -0.19 10.96 6.11
C ASN A 209 0.73 11.42 7.24
N VAL A 210 0.55 10.89 8.44
CA VAL A 210 1.31 11.28 9.64
C VAL A 210 1.69 10.04 10.42
N SER A 211 2.96 9.97 10.86
CA SER A 211 3.47 8.89 11.71
C SER A 211 3.81 9.37 13.11
N ALA A 212 4.22 10.63 13.28
CA ALA A 212 4.55 11.19 14.59
C ALA A 212 4.34 12.70 14.69
N VAL A 213 3.99 13.17 15.89
CA VAL A 213 3.97 14.60 16.27
C VAL A 213 4.61 14.77 17.66
N ALA A 214 5.36 15.84 17.87
CA ALA A 214 5.85 16.20 19.20
C ALA A 214 5.98 17.71 19.41
N ILE A 215 5.78 18.17 20.65
CA ILE A 215 5.83 19.59 21.00
C ILE A 215 6.68 19.83 22.26
N TRP A 216 7.52 20.86 22.23
CA TRP A 216 8.36 21.31 23.34
C TRP A 216 7.97 22.72 23.79
N ASP A 217 8.17 23.02 25.08
CA ASP A 217 7.98 24.35 25.69
C ASP A 217 9.20 25.26 25.55
N THR A 218 10.14 24.90 24.68
CA THR A 218 11.42 25.58 24.48
C THR A 218 11.78 25.59 22.99
N PRO A 219 12.50 26.62 22.50
CA PRO A 219 13.00 26.62 21.14
C PRO A 219 14.28 25.78 21.09
N LEU A 220 14.26 24.65 20.38
CA LEU A 220 15.41 23.75 20.29
C LEU A 220 16.58 24.40 19.52
N GLY A 221 17.80 23.99 19.87
CA GLY A 221 19.01 24.37 19.15
C GLY A 221 19.25 23.49 17.94
N ALA A 222 20.00 23.99 16.94
CA ALA A 222 20.33 23.21 15.74
C ALA A 222 21.02 21.87 16.04
N GLY A 223 21.81 21.77 17.11
CA GLY A 223 22.43 20.52 17.54
C GLY A 223 21.43 19.51 18.11
N ASP A 224 20.39 19.97 18.81
CA ASP A 224 19.31 19.11 19.29
C ASP A 224 18.50 18.59 18.11
N ILE A 225 18.18 19.47 17.15
CA ILE A 225 17.40 19.14 15.94
C ILE A 225 18.17 18.19 15.03
N PHE A 226 19.49 18.37 14.89
CA PHE A 226 20.33 17.40 14.19
C PHE A 226 20.30 16.03 14.88
N ALA A 227 20.27 15.99 16.21
CA ALA A 227 20.16 14.75 16.98
C ALA A 227 18.76 14.12 16.92
N LEU A 228 17.72 14.87 16.53
CA LEU A 228 16.40 14.34 16.23
C LEU A 228 16.38 13.52 14.93
N GLY A 229 17.35 13.67 14.04
CA GLY A 229 17.45 12.86 12.82
C GLY A 229 16.35 13.12 11.79
N GLN A 230 16.05 12.10 10.98
CA GLN A 230 15.07 12.13 9.89
C GLN A 230 13.74 11.46 10.29
N ALA A 231 12.76 11.46 9.39
CA ALA A 231 11.50 10.76 9.63
C ALA A 231 11.76 9.29 10.01
N GLY A 232 11.09 8.80 11.05
CA GLY A 232 11.24 7.42 11.54
C GLY A 232 12.31 7.24 12.62
N ASP A 233 13.27 8.17 12.76
CA ASP A 233 14.22 8.13 13.87
C ASP A 233 13.50 8.39 15.21
N LYS A 234 13.88 7.69 16.27
CA LYS A 234 13.30 7.92 17.60
C LYS A 234 13.74 9.26 18.18
N PHE A 235 12.78 10.11 18.53
CA PHE A 235 13.02 11.45 19.09
C PHE A 235 12.72 11.58 20.59
N PHE A 236 12.25 10.51 21.23
CA PHE A 236 12.02 10.45 22.68
C PHE A 236 12.39 9.07 23.23
N THR A 237 12.50 8.97 24.55
CA THR A 237 12.82 7.71 25.22
C THR A 237 11.56 7.08 25.79
N GLN A 238 11.18 5.90 25.30
CA GLN A 238 10.06 5.12 25.81
C GLN A 238 10.42 4.50 27.17
N LYS A 239 10.02 5.12 28.28
CA LYS A 239 10.37 4.68 29.65
C LYS A 239 9.42 3.63 30.24
N GLN A 240 8.19 3.57 29.72
CA GLN A 240 7.15 2.64 30.17
C GLN A 240 7.09 1.42 29.23
N ALA A 241 6.52 0.32 29.72
CA ALA A 241 6.15 -0.80 28.89
C ALA A 241 5.22 -0.34 27.77
N TRP A 242 5.36 -0.91 26.57
CA TRP A 242 4.63 -0.52 25.37
C TRP A 242 4.33 -1.72 24.50
N ASN A 243 3.59 -1.51 23.41
CA ASN A 243 3.22 -2.57 22.45
C ASN A 243 2.58 -3.81 23.13
N PRO A 244 1.41 -3.64 23.78
CA PRO A 244 0.73 -4.73 24.46
C PRO A 244 0.18 -5.78 23.48
N LEU A 245 0.23 -7.04 23.91
CA LEU A 245 -0.45 -8.19 23.32
C LEU A 245 -1.18 -8.92 24.47
N PRO A 246 -2.52 -9.07 24.44
CA PRO A 246 -3.44 -8.52 23.46
C PRO A 246 -3.34 -7.00 23.35
N THR A 247 -3.57 -6.48 22.15
CA THR A 247 -3.53 -5.04 21.93
C THR A 247 -4.64 -4.34 22.70
N ASP A 248 -4.36 -3.14 23.20
CA ASP A 248 -5.31 -2.39 24.02
C ASP A 248 -6.64 -2.15 23.29
N GLY A 249 -7.75 -2.45 23.97
CA GLY A 249 -9.11 -2.35 23.47
C GLY A 249 -9.54 -3.51 22.55
N SER A 250 -8.69 -4.52 22.32
CA SER A 250 -9.04 -5.63 21.43
C SER A 250 -10.24 -6.43 21.95
N GLU A 251 -11.12 -6.80 21.03
CA GLU A 251 -12.25 -7.70 21.28
C GLU A 251 -11.99 -9.06 20.65
N ASP A 252 -12.81 -10.04 21.02
CA ASP A 252 -12.73 -11.42 20.53
C ASP A 252 -11.40 -12.16 20.81
N VAL A 253 -10.69 -11.78 21.86
CA VAL A 253 -9.39 -12.35 22.23
C VAL A 253 -9.55 -13.80 22.70
N PRO A 254 -8.77 -14.78 22.18
CA PRO A 254 -8.84 -16.16 22.64
C PRO A 254 -8.70 -16.31 24.15
N VAL A 255 -9.49 -17.18 24.77
CA VAL A 255 -9.45 -17.39 26.23
C VAL A 255 -8.14 -18.03 26.73
N THR A 256 -7.28 -18.43 25.80
CA THR A 256 -5.94 -19.00 26.04
C THR A 256 -4.82 -17.99 25.80
N THR A 257 -5.14 -16.71 25.58
CA THR A 257 -4.13 -15.70 25.26
C THR A 257 -3.33 -15.27 26.50
N ASP A 258 -2.02 -15.24 26.34
CA ASP A 258 -1.07 -14.70 27.31
C ASP A 258 -0.88 -13.19 27.14
N LEU A 259 -0.34 -12.53 28.17
CA LEU A 259 0.04 -11.13 28.10
C LEU A 259 1.50 -11.00 27.65
N ALA A 260 1.79 -10.14 26.69
CA ALA A 260 3.15 -9.81 26.26
C ALA A 260 3.29 -8.31 25.97
N TRP A 261 4.49 -7.76 26.15
CA TRP A 261 4.78 -6.34 25.93
C TRP A 261 6.20 -6.14 25.39
N SER A 262 6.56 -4.90 25.12
CA SER A 262 7.93 -4.45 24.88
C SER A 262 8.42 -3.61 26.07
N SER A 263 9.65 -3.88 26.50
CA SER A 263 10.24 -3.24 27.68
C SER A 263 10.49 -1.75 27.45
N GLY A 264 10.32 -0.94 28.49
CA GLY A 264 10.83 0.42 28.54
C GLY A 264 12.36 0.46 28.47
N GLU A 265 12.93 1.52 27.89
CA GLU A 265 14.37 1.63 27.58
C GLU A 265 15.27 1.39 28.81
N TYR A 266 14.86 1.86 29.99
CA TYR A 266 15.66 1.78 31.22
C TYR A 266 15.27 0.63 32.16
N ALA A 267 14.27 -0.16 31.80
CA ALA A 267 13.80 -1.30 32.57
C ALA A 267 14.92 -2.27 32.92
N ALA A 268 15.10 -2.54 34.21
CA ALA A 268 15.85 -3.69 34.70
C ALA A 268 14.92 -4.85 35.06
N THR A 269 13.74 -4.53 35.61
CA THR A 269 12.71 -5.53 35.93
C THR A 269 11.29 -5.02 35.73
N HIS A 270 10.33 -5.93 35.60
CA HIS A 270 8.90 -5.65 35.41
C HIS A 270 8.04 -6.04 36.62
N THR A 271 6.93 -5.33 36.81
CA THR A 271 5.82 -5.74 37.69
C THR A 271 4.51 -5.72 36.92
N VAL A 272 3.79 -6.83 36.89
CA VAL A 272 2.59 -7.05 36.05
C VAL A 272 1.34 -7.14 36.92
N TYR A 273 0.33 -6.36 36.57
CA TYR A 273 -1.00 -6.36 37.20
C TYR A 273 -2.08 -6.71 36.18
N PHE A 274 -3.07 -7.52 36.56
CA PHE A 274 -4.17 -8.00 35.70
C PHE A 274 -5.45 -8.21 36.53
N GLY A 275 -6.62 -7.88 35.98
CA GLY A 275 -7.91 -8.15 36.61
C GLY A 275 -9.10 -7.58 35.83
N SER A 276 -10.33 -7.83 36.28
CA SER A 276 -11.56 -7.36 35.62
C SER A 276 -12.01 -5.93 36.01
N SER A 277 -11.22 -5.24 36.85
CA SER A 277 -11.52 -3.89 37.34
C SER A 277 -10.41 -2.93 36.93
N ARG A 278 -10.71 -2.01 36.01
CA ARG A 278 -9.78 -0.97 35.55
C ARG A 278 -9.21 -0.15 36.70
N GLN A 279 -10.08 0.20 37.66
CA GLN A 279 -9.68 1.01 38.82
C GLN A 279 -8.68 0.27 39.72
N ASP A 280 -8.86 -1.03 39.94
CA ASP A 280 -7.97 -1.80 40.81
C ASP A 280 -6.61 -2.04 40.14
N VAL A 281 -6.60 -2.22 38.82
CA VAL A 281 -5.36 -2.32 38.04
C VAL A 281 -4.63 -0.98 38.02
N ASP A 282 -5.33 0.14 37.79
CA ASP A 282 -4.75 1.50 37.83
C ASP A 282 -4.23 1.90 39.22
N ALA A 283 -4.80 1.32 40.28
CA ALA A 283 -4.34 1.54 41.65
C ALA A 283 -3.19 0.62 42.09
N ALA A 284 -2.73 -0.32 41.25
CA ALA A 284 -1.80 -1.39 41.64
C ALA A 284 -2.30 -2.17 42.89
N ALA A 285 -3.60 -2.47 42.94
CA ALA A 285 -4.18 -3.18 44.05
C ALA A 285 -3.47 -4.55 44.25
N PRO A 286 -3.20 -5.00 45.49
CA PRO A 286 -2.53 -6.29 45.71
C PRO A 286 -3.26 -7.50 45.11
N THR A 287 -4.57 -7.39 44.87
CA THR A 287 -5.38 -8.44 44.24
C THR A 287 -5.19 -8.57 42.73
N THR A 288 -4.57 -7.58 42.08
CA THR A 288 -4.30 -7.61 40.63
C THR A 288 -2.87 -8.01 40.32
N LEU A 289 -1.96 -8.11 41.30
CA LEU A 289 -0.57 -8.48 41.08
C LEU A 289 -0.45 -9.94 40.58
N VAL A 290 0.13 -10.12 39.39
CA VAL A 290 0.38 -11.44 38.78
C VAL A 290 1.85 -11.82 38.89
N ALA A 291 2.76 -10.88 38.61
CA ALA A 291 4.19 -11.11 38.63
C ALA A 291 4.95 -9.85 39.07
N GLU A 292 6.10 -10.03 39.73
CA GLU A 292 6.97 -8.94 40.20
C GLU A 292 8.44 -9.33 40.05
N GLY A 293 9.29 -8.38 39.67
CA GLY A 293 10.73 -8.58 39.56
C GLY A 293 11.15 -9.46 38.39
N LEU A 294 10.32 -9.56 37.35
CA LEU A 294 10.67 -10.26 36.11
C LEU A 294 11.85 -9.55 35.46
N ALA A 295 12.85 -10.29 34.95
CA ALA A 295 14.00 -9.68 34.29
C ALA A 295 13.57 -8.93 33.02
N ARG A 296 14.35 -7.92 32.60
CA ARG A 296 14.07 -7.08 31.42
C ARG A 296 13.66 -7.86 30.17
N ASP A 297 14.29 -9.00 29.92
CA ASP A 297 14.08 -9.87 28.75
C ASP A 297 12.87 -10.81 28.88
N VAL A 298 12.23 -10.86 30.05
CA VAL A 298 10.97 -11.58 30.28
C VAL A 298 9.81 -10.62 30.05
N THR A 299 9.32 -10.59 28.81
CA THR A 299 8.26 -9.68 28.38
C THR A 299 6.94 -10.39 28.07
N ARG A 300 6.71 -11.55 28.68
CA ARG A 300 5.48 -12.34 28.57
C ARG A 300 5.12 -12.99 29.90
N VAL A 301 3.82 -13.05 30.20
CA VAL A 301 3.24 -13.75 31.35
C VAL A 301 2.05 -14.57 30.91
N GLU A 302 2.06 -15.85 31.27
CA GLU A 302 0.94 -16.76 31.03
C GLU A 302 -0.25 -16.44 31.94
N ILE A 303 -1.46 -16.43 31.37
CA ILE A 303 -2.71 -16.26 32.12
C ILE A 303 -3.50 -17.56 32.03
N GLU A 304 -3.58 -18.28 33.14
CA GLU A 304 -4.07 -19.68 33.15
C GLU A 304 -5.53 -19.83 32.69
N ARG A 305 -6.39 -18.80 32.83
CA ARG A 305 -7.76 -18.84 32.31
C ARG A 305 -8.44 -17.48 32.24
N LEU A 306 -9.07 -17.22 31.10
CA LEU A 306 -10.00 -16.11 30.87
C LEU A 306 -11.44 -16.62 30.83
N ASP A 307 -12.38 -15.83 31.33
CA ASP A 307 -13.81 -16.10 31.21
C ASP A 307 -14.35 -15.54 29.89
N PHE A 308 -15.22 -16.31 29.21
CA PHE A 308 -15.81 -15.89 27.94
C PHE A 308 -16.58 -14.57 28.06
N GLY A 309 -16.38 -13.65 27.11
CA GLY A 309 -17.04 -12.35 27.04
C GLY A 309 -16.64 -11.35 28.13
N GLN A 310 -15.68 -11.70 29.00
CA GLN A 310 -15.23 -10.82 30.07
C GLN A 310 -14.17 -9.85 29.54
N THR A 311 -14.34 -8.57 29.84
CA THR A 311 -13.31 -7.54 29.66
C THR A 311 -12.32 -7.58 30.84
N TYR A 312 -11.03 -7.63 30.53
CA TYR A 312 -9.93 -7.55 31.47
C TYR A 312 -9.10 -6.30 31.26
N TYR A 313 -8.42 -5.88 32.31
CA TYR A 313 -7.51 -4.74 32.35
C TYR A 313 -6.16 -5.21 32.89
N TRP A 314 -5.08 -4.64 32.38
CA TRP A 314 -3.73 -4.97 32.82
C TRP A 314 -2.74 -3.84 32.58
N ARG A 315 -1.63 -3.86 33.31
CA ARG A 315 -0.54 -2.90 33.15
C ARG A 315 0.79 -3.53 33.54
N VAL A 316 1.87 -2.94 33.04
CA VAL A 316 3.23 -3.33 33.40
C VAL A 316 4.02 -2.12 33.89
N ASP A 317 4.44 -2.15 35.15
CA ASP A 317 5.29 -1.12 35.74
C ASP A 317 6.76 -1.48 35.50
N GLU A 318 7.51 -0.54 34.91
CA GLU A 318 8.93 -0.70 34.59
C GLU A 318 9.82 -0.20 35.73
N VAL A 319 10.77 -1.01 36.18
CA VAL A 319 11.65 -0.69 37.31
C VAL A 319 13.10 -0.61 36.85
N ASN A 320 13.72 0.57 37.02
CA ASN A 320 15.11 0.82 36.64
C ASN A 320 16.13 0.01 37.46
N GLY A 321 17.33 -0.12 36.89
CA GLY A 321 18.50 -0.66 37.58
C GLY A 321 19.00 0.21 38.74
N ALA A 322 20.01 -0.26 39.46
CA ALA A 322 20.68 0.58 40.46
C ALA A 322 21.40 1.77 39.80
N PRO A 323 21.51 2.94 40.47
CA PRO A 323 21.15 3.19 41.86
C PRO A 323 19.76 3.79 42.10
N ASP A 324 19.07 4.27 41.07
CA ASP A 324 17.84 5.07 41.22
C ASP A 324 16.58 4.21 41.42
N ARG A 325 16.52 2.99 40.85
CA ARG A 325 15.37 2.06 40.96
C ARG A 325 14.02 2.76 40.76
N THR A 326 14.00 3.75 39.88
CA THR A 326 12.79 4.50 39.58
C THR A 326 11.77 3.55 38.96
N VAL A 327 10.53 3.65 39.43
CA VAL A 327 9.39 2.92 38.87
C VAL A 327 8.68 3.85 37.92
N PHE A 328 8.48 3.41 36.69
CA PHE A 328 7.63 4.04 35.69
C PHE A 328 6.35 3.21 35.59
N PRO A 329 5.24 3.68 36.21
CA PRO A 329 3.97 2.98 36.11
C PRO A 329 3.54 2.85 34.65
N GLY A 330 3.10 1.66 34.23
CA GLY A 330 2.63 1.43 32.87
C GLY A 330 1.26 2.04 32.62
N ASN A 331 0.90 2.16 31.33
CA ASN A 331 -0.47 2.44 30.94
C ASN A 331 -1.37 1.23 31.26
N VAL A 332 -2.63 1.50 31.59
CA VAL A 332 -3.63 0.43 31.80
C VAL A 332 -4.27 0.08 30.46
N TRP A 333 -3.93 -1.09 29.96
CA TRP A 333 -4.48 -1.70 28.77
C TRP A 333 -5.69 -2.57 29.10
N SER A 334 -6.50 -2.87 28.10
CA SER A 334 -7.71 -3.69 28.20
C SER A 334 -7.89 -4.61 27.01
N PHE A 335 -8.66 -5.67 27.19
CA PHE A 335 -9.18 -6.49 26.10
C PHE A 335 -10.42 -7.26 26.55
N THR A 336 -11.27 -7.66 25.61
CA THR A 336 -12.44 -8.50 25.85
C THR A 336 -12.20 -9.89 25.29
N ALA A 337 -12.26 -10.89 26.17
CA ALA A 337 -12.16 -12.29 25.78
C ALA A 337 -13.35 -12.68 24.89
N GLU A 338 -13.11 -13.59 23.94
CA GLU A 338 -14.12 -14.11 23.02
C GLU A 338 -15.41 -14.55 23.75
N PRO A 339 -16.61 -14.41 23.13
CA PRO A 339 -17.81 -15.01 23.68
C PRO A 339 -17.80 -16.53 23.48
N LEU A 340 -18.57 -17.24 24.30
CA LEU A 340 -18.72 -18.70 24.17
C LEU A 340 -19.33 -19.09 22.82
N ALA A 341 -20.34 -18.34 22.38
CA ALA A 341 -21.13 -18.56 21.19
C ALA A 341 -21.38 -17.24 20.44
N TYR A 342 -21.56 -17.34 19.12
CA TYR A 342 -21.72 -16.20 18.21
C TYR A 342 -23.09 -16.25 17.53
N PRO A 343 -23.68 -15.11 17.13
CA PRO A 343 -24.87 -15.12 16.32
C PRO A 343 -24.59 -15.68 14.92
N ILE A 344 -25.53 -16.44 14.36
CA ILE A 344 -25.54 -16.82 12.95
C ILE A 344 -26.12 -15.64 12.16
N GLU A 345 -25.42 -15.23 11.12
CA GLU A 345 -25.84 -14.17 10.20
C GLU A 345 -26.39 -14.74 8.89
N ASN A 346 -26.92 -13.87 8.01
CA ASN A 346 -27.36 -14.22 6.66
C ASN A 346 -28.42 -15.34 6.60
N ILE A 347 -29.27 -15.42 7.63
CA ILE A 347 -30.33 -16.43 7.75
C ILE A 347 -31.44 -16.15 6.73
N VAL A 348 -31.86 -17.18 5.99
CA VAL A 348 -33.03 -17.10 5.12
C VAL A 348 -34.25 -17.65 5.86
N ALA A 349 -35.25 -16.80 6.10
CA ALA A 349 -36.48 -17.21 6.77
C ALA A 349 -37.64 -17.39 5.78
N THR A 350 -38.35 -18.52 5.89
CA THR A 350 -39.51 -18.87 5.07
C THR A 350 -40.64 -19.42 5.93
N SER A 351 -41.87 -19.39 5.43
CA SER A 351 -43.04 -19.93 6.14
C SER A 351 -44.03 -20.55 5.15
N ASN A 352 -44.81 -21.54 5.59
CA ASN A 352 -45.99 -22.02 4.84
C ASN A 352 -47.23 -21.14 5.04
N GLY A 353 -47.15 -20.10 5.88
CA GLY A 353 -48.23 -19.17 6.17
C GLY A 353 -48.42 -18.10 5.11
N ILE A 354 -49.58 -17.43 5.18
CA ILE A 354 -49.90 -16.28 4.33
C ILE A 354 -49.65 -15.00 5.13
N SER A 355 -48.66 -14.22 4.69
CA SER A 355 -48.28 -12.92 5.26
C SER A 355 -48.59 -11.77 4.30
N ASP A 356 -48.75 -10.56 4.85
CA ASP A 356 -48.75 -9.34 4.05
C ASP A 356 -47.36 -9.03 3.48
N ALA A 357 -47.31 -8.27 2.39
CA ALA A 357 -46.07 -7.97 1.65
C ALA A 357 -44.98 -7.27 2.48
N VAL A 358 -45.34 -6.66 3.61
CA VAL A 358 -44.43 -5.93 4.51
C VAL A 358 -44.11 -6.70 5.80
N ALA A 359 -44.86 -7.74 6.13
CA ALA A 359 -44.74 -8.52 7.37
C ALA A 359 -44.24 -9.95 7.06
N THR A 360 -43.22 -10.04 6.22
CA THR A 360 -42.69 -11.31 5.67
C THR A 360 -41.86 -12.09 6.70
N PRO A 361 -41.67 -13.42 6.54
CA PRO A 361 -40.85 -14.21 7.46
C PRO A 361 -39.43 -13.67 7.66
N GLN A 362 -38.83 -13.06 6.63
CA GLN A 362 -37.48 -12.48 6.72
C GLN A 362 -37.36 -11.41 7.81
N LYS A 363 -38.47 -10.79 8.22
CA LYS A 363 -38.51 -9.80 9.30
C LYS A 363 -38.05 -10.33 10.65
N THR A 364 -38.06 -11.65 10.85
CA THR A 364 -37.59 -12.24 12.11
C THR A 364 -36.07 -12.36 12.21
N VAL A 365 -35.31 -12.07 11.14
CA VAL A 365 -33.85 -12.25 11.10
C VAL A 365 -33.13 -11.14 10.34
N ASP A 366 -33.84 -10.09 9.90
CA ASP A 366 -33.26 -8.96 9.16
C ASP A 366 -32.88 -7.79 10.08
N GLY A 367 -33.01 -7.97 11.41
CA GLY A 367 -32.70 -6.97 12.43
C GLY A 367 -33.72 -5.84 12.52
N SER A 368 -34.79 -5.82 11.70
CA SER A 368 -35.78 -4.74 11.79
C SER A 368 -36.66 -4.84 13.02
N GLY A 369 -36.78 -6.04 13.63
CA GLY A 369 -37.60 -6.30 14.80
C GLY A 369 -37.03 -5.75 16.11
N ILE A 370 -35.80 -5.24 16.12
CA ILE A 370 -35.07 -4.75 17.31
C ILE A 370 -34.25 -3.48 17.00
N ASP A 371 -33.90 -2.72 18.03
CA ASP A 371 -32.94 -1.60 17.93
C ASP A 371 -31.52 -2.01 18.34
N ALA A 372 -30.60 -1.03 18.35
CA ALA A 372 -29.19 -1.24 18.69
C ALA A 372 -28.96 -1.69 20.15
N ASP A 373 -29.95 -1.52 21.04
CA ASP A 373 -29.91 -1.95 22.43
C ASP A 373 -30.63 -3.31 22.63
N ASP A 374 -30.89 -4.04 21.53
CA ASP A 374 -31.64 -5.30 21.51
C ASP A 374 -33.09 -5.17 22.03
N GLN A 375 -33.70 -3.98 21.91
CA GLN A 375 -35.07 -3.72 22.34
C GLN A 375 -36.05 -3.81 21.16
N ALA A 376 -37.16 -4.54 21.35
CA ALA A 376 -38.09 -4.85 20.26
C ALA A 376 -38.90 -3.64 19.77
N SER A 377 -39.10 -3.60 18.45
CA SER A 377 -39.98 -2.64 17.79
C SER A 377 -41.44 -2.77 18.23
N LEU A 378 -42.18 -1.67 18.16
CA LEU A 378 -43.64 -1.65 18.29
C LEU A 378 -44.36 -1.61 16.93
N ASN A 379 -43.64 -1.39 15.83
CA ASN A 379 -44.25 -1.24 14.50
C ASN A 379 -44.52 -2.60 13.88
N SER A 380 -45.75 -2.83 13.43
CA SER A 380 -46.14 -4.11 12.84
C SER A 380 -45.42 -4.46 11.53
N THR A 381 -44.85 -3.47 10.83
CA THR A 381 -44.09 -3.65 9.58
C THR A 381 -42.67 -4.15 9.79
N ASP A 382 -42.21 -4.11 11.04
CA ASP A 382 -40.86 -4.50 11.44
C ASP A 382 -40.84 -5.98 11.91
N MET A 383 -41.99 -6.65 11.85
CA MET A 383 -42.21 -7.98 12.44
C MET A 383 -42.90 -8.90 11.45
N TRP A 384 -42.74 -10.21 11.64
CA TRP A 384 -43.48 -11.21 10.88
C TRP A 384 -44.88 -11.42 11.48
N LEU A 385 -45.89 -11.53 10.61
CA LEU A 385 -47.25 -11.91 10.97
C LEU A 385 -47.85 -12.78 9.86
N ALA A 386 -48.46 -13.91 10.21
CA ALA A 386 -49.03 -14.83 9.25
C ALA A 386 -50.34 -15.47 9.71
N ASN A 387 -51.16 -15.85 8.73
CA ASN A 387 -52.28 -16.76 8.91
C ASN A 387 -51.84 -18.19 8.54
N PRO A 388 -52.30 -19.23 9.26
CA PRO A 388 -52.04 -20.62 8.90
C PRO A 388 -52.70 -20.96 7.55
N PRO A 389 -52.08 -21.83 6.74
CA PRO A 389 -52.73 -22.42 5.56
C PRO A 389 -53.91 -23.32 5.98
N ALA A 390 -54.84 -23.57 5.04
CA ALA A 390 -55.98 -24.43 5.31
C ALA A 390 -55.52 -25.87 5.58
N ASP A 391 -55.94 -26.43 6.72
CA ASP A 391 -55.73 -27.82 7.14
C ASP A 391 -54.28 -28.24 7.51
N GLU A 392 -53.38 -27.28 7.71
CA GLU A 392 -52.00 -27.53 8.16
C GLU A 392 -51.61 -26.63 9.34
N LEU A 393 -50.66 -27.08 10.15
CA LEU A 393 -50.05 -26.21 11.17
C LEU A 393 -49.14 -25.18 10.50
N LEU A 394 -49.17 -23.95 11.00
CA LEU A 394 -48.23 -22.91 10.58
C LEU A 394 -46.83 -23.27 11.06
N TYR A 395 -45.83 -23.09 10.21
CA TYR A 395 -44.43 -23.11 10.61
C TYR A 395 -43.67 -21.93 10.03
N ILE A 396 -42.60 -21.56 10.72
CA ILE A 396 -41.52 -20.73 10.18
C ILE A 396 -40.24 -21.57 10.17
N GLN A 397 -39.46 -21.43 9.11
CA GLN A 397 -38.22 -22.16 8.87
C GLN A 397 -37.09 -21.16 8.62
N PHE A 398 -35.93 -21.49 9.17
CA PHE A 398 -34.69 -20.76 9.06
C PHE A 398 -33.67 -21.66 8.37
N GLU A 399 -33.04 -21.15 7.32
CA GLU A 399 -31.95 -21.78 6.60
C GLU A 399 -30.67 -20.99 6.82
N PHE A 400 -29.61 -21.73 7.15
CA PHE A 400 -28.25 -21.23 7.30
C PHE A 400 -27.43 -21.57 6.06
N ASP A 401 -26.30 -20.90 5.88
CA ASP A 401 -25.35 -21.13 4.79
C ASP A 401 -24.64 -22.49 4.90
N ARG A 402 -24.40 -22.96 6.13
CA ARG A 402 -23.76 -24.25 6.42
C ARG A 402 -24.37 -24.95 7.65
N VAL A 403 -23.83 -26.12 7.98
CA VAL A 403 -24.19 -26.84 9.20
C VAL A 403 -23.43 -26.23 10.38
N TYR A 404 -24.16 -25.80 11.41
CA TYR A 404 -23.59 -25.22 12.64
C TYR A 404 -23.80 -26.14 13.85
N LYS A 405 -22.92 -26.04 14.85
CA LYS A 405 -23.13 -26.57 16.20
C LYS A 405 -24.02 -25.59 16.98
N LEU A 406 -25.33 -25.77 16.91
CA LEU A 406 -26.28 -24.80 17.48
C LEU A 406 -26.23 -24.76 19.00
N HIS A 407 -26.16 -23.57 19.59
CA HIS A 407 -26.11 -23.36 21.03
C HIS A 407 -27.48 -23.01 21.60
N GLU A 408 -27.99 -21.82 21.28
CA GLU A 408 -29.25 -21.29 21.82
C GLU A 408 -29.99 -20.46 20.77
N MET A 409 -31.31 -20.36 20.92
CA MET A 409 -32.16 -19.47 20.15
C MET A 409 -32.78 -18.42 21.08
N LEU A 410 -32.48 -17.14 20.84
CA LEU A 410 -33.09 -16.01 21.52
C LEU A 410 -34.32 -15.56 20.74
N VAL A 411 -35.44 -15.35 21.42
CA VAL A 411 -36.71 -14.98 20.76
C VAL A 411 -37.29 -13.69 21.34
N TRP A 412 -37.54 -12.73 20.46
CA TRP A 412 -38.40 -11.58 20.68
C TRP A 412 -39.74 -11.86 20.01
N ASN A 413 -40.77 -12.01 20.83
CA ASN A 413 -42.11 -12.31 20.35
C ASN A 413 -42.79 -11.07 19.76
N TYR A 414 -43.89 -11.25 19.03
CA TYR A 414 -44.64 -10.12 18.43
C TYR A 414 -44.99 -9.07 19.49
N ASN A 415 -44.68 -7.80 19.24
CA ASN A 415 -44.61 -6.77 20.30
C ASN A 415 -45.42 -5.50 20.02
N VAL A 416 -46.38 -5.51 19.10
CA VAL A 416 -47.20 -4.31 18.84
C VAL A 416 -47.89 -3.77 20.10
N GLN A 417 -48.22 -2.48 20.12
CA GLN A 417 -48.80 -1.80 21.29
C GLN A 417 -50.07 -2.47 21.87
N PHE A 418 -50.81 -3.23 21.06
CA PHE A 418 -52.02 -3.96 21.47
C PHE A 418 -51.80 -5.45 21.71
N GLU A 419 -50.55 -5.93 21.75
CA GLU A 419 -50.24 -7.35 21.90
C GLU A 419 -50.90 -7.96 23.14
N LEU A 420 -50.92 -7.24 24.27
CA LEU A 420 -51.55 -7.72 25.51
C LEU A 420 -53.07 -7.94 25.40
N VAL A 421 -53.71 -7.35 24.38
CA VAL A 421 -55.14 -7.51 24.08
C VAL A 421 -55.37 -8.51 22.95
N LEU A 422 -54.57 -8.46 21.87
CA LEU A 422 -54.78 -9.26 20.66
C LEU A 422 -54.16 -10.66 20.76
N GLY A 423 -52.96 -10.77 21.33
CA GLY A 423 -52.27 -12.04 21.53
C GLY A 423 -51.76 -12.68 20.24
N PHE A 424 -51.20 -11.89 19.31
CA PHE A 424 -50.66 -12.45 18.06
C PHE A 424 -49.33 -13.16 18.28
N GLY A 425 -48.66 -12.94 19.41
CA GLY A 425 -47.43 -13.65 19.74
C GLY A 425 -47.62 -15.18 19.76
N VAL A 426 -46.63 -15.89 19.22
CA VAL A 426 -46.55 -17.35 19.27
C VAL A 426 -46.38 -17.80 20.72
N LYS A 427 -47.00 -18.93 21.11
CA LYS A 427 -46.90 -19.48 22.47
C LYS A 427 -46.24 -20.84 22.51
N ASP A 428 -46.92 -21.90 22.09
CA ASP A 428 -46.34 -23.26 22.14
C ASP A 428 -45.84 -23.64 20.74
N VAL A 429 -44.58 -24.08 20.64
CA VAL A 429 -43.94 -24.52 19.38
C VAL A 429 -43.26 -25.87 19.55
N THR A 430 -43.22 -26.65 18.46
CA THR A 430 -42.31 -27.79 18.34
C THR A 430 -41.11 -27.37 17.51
N VAL A 431 -39.91 -27.51 18.07
CA VAL A 431 -38.64 -27.20 17.42
C VAL A 431 -38.11 -28.46 16.74
N THR A 432 -37.82 -28.34 15.45
CA THR A 432 -37.22 -29.42 14.63
C THR A 432 -36.01 -28.86 13.89
N TYR A 433 -35.03 -29.71 13.59
CA TYR A 433 -33.83 -29.32 12.86
C TYR A 433 -33.47 -30.32 11.76
N SER A 434 -32.66 -29.87 10.80
CA SER A 434 -32.17 -30.69 9.69
C SER A 434 -30.81 -30.21 9.20
N GLU A 435 -29.97 -31.13 8.72
CA GLU A 435 -28.74 -30.81 8.00
C GLU A 435 -28.97 -30.59 6.50
N ASN A 436 -30.03 -31.19 5.93
CA ASN A 436 -30.26 -31.25 4.48
C ASN A 436 -31.61 -30.65 4.02
N GLY A 437 -32.44 -30.19 4.95
CA GLY A 437 -33.76 -29.57 4.68
C GLY A 437 -34.87 -30.56 4.35
N THR A 438 -34.57 -31.86 4.25
CA THR A 438 -35.53 -32.93 3.91
C THR A 438 -35.79 -33.89 5.07
N ASP A 439 -34.76 -34.25 5.82
CA ASP A 439 -34.82 -35.14 6.98
C ASP A 439 -34.88 -34.31 8.27
N TRP A 440 -36.01 -34.34 8.96
CA TRP A 440 -36.28 -33.49 10.12
C TRP A 440 -36.27 -34.29 11.42
N THR A 441 -35.48 -33.82 12.39
CA THR A 441 -35.37 -34.41 13.73
C THR A 441 -36.04 -33.49 14.75
N PRO A 442 -36.93 -34.01 15.63
CA PRO A 442 -37.49 -33.22 16.71
C PRO A 442 -36.44 -32.96 17.79
N LEU A 443 -36.27 -31.69 18.16
CA LEU A 443 -35.47 -31.29 19.32
C LEU A 443 -36.35 -31.34 20.58
N GLY A 444 -37.57 -30.80 20.51
CA GLY A 444 -38.52 -30.78 21.61
C GLY A 444 -39.57 -29.68 21.46
N ASP A 445 -40.44 -29.57 22.46
CA ASP A 445 -41.43 -28.49 22.54
C ASP A 445 -40.90 -27.34 23.39
N ALA A 446 -41.16 -26.10 22.97
CA ALA A 446 -40.81 -24.89 23.70
C ALA A 446 -42.02 -23.98 23.86
N GLN A 447 -42.09 -23.26 24.98
CA GLN A 447 -43.09 -22.21 25.20
C GLN A 447 -42.42 -20.85 25.14
N LEU A 448 -42.83 -20.02 24.19
CA LEU A 448 -42.35 -18.67 23.97
C LEU A 448 -43.13 -17.69 24.84
N ALA A 449 -42.41 -16.89 25.64
CA ALA A 449 -43.01 -15.86 26.47
C ALA A 449 -43.71 -14.80 25.61
N ARG A 450 -44.80 -14.25 26.11
CA ARG A 450 -45.56 -13.21 25.42
C ARG A 450 -44.74 -11.92 25.30
N GLY A 451 -44.90 -11.20 24.19
CA GLY A 451 -44.38 -9.84 24.03
C GLY A 451 -44.97 -8.89 25.08
N THR A 452 -44.21 -7.87 25.47
CA THR A 452 -44.59 -6.97 26.58
C THR A 452 -45.35 -5.72 26.15
N ALA A 453 -45.45 -5.47 24.83
CA ALA A 453 -45.97 -4.24 24.24
C ALA A 453 -45.21 -2.98 24.72
N SER A 454 -43.89 -3.10 24.90
CA SER A 454 -42.99 -2.02 25.35
C SER A 454 -41.85 -1.84 24.36
N THR A 455 -41.38 -0.61 24.20
CA THR A 455 -40.15 -0.29 23.44
C THR A 455 -38.89 -0.75 24.15
N THR A 456 -38.97 -1.16 25.42
CA THR A 456 -37.80 -1.64 26.21
C THR A 456 -37.76 -3.16 26.32
N TYR A 457 -38.46 -3.87 25.42
CA TYR A 457 -38.60 -5.32 25.47
C TYR A 457 -37.37 -6.01 24.88
N THR A 458 -36.51 -6.58 25.72
CA THR A 458 -35.41 -7.46 25.29
C THR A 458 -35.83 -8.92 25.27
N ALA A 459 -35.07 -9.81 24.61
CA ALA A 459 -35.38 -11.23 24.52
C ALA A 459 -35.68 -11.80 25.92
N ASN A 460 -36.86 -12.39 26.08
CA ASN A 460 -37.31 -12.97 27.33
C ASN A 460 -37.52 -14.49 27.22
N THR A 461 -37.18 -15.06 26.07
CA THR A 461 -37.18 -16.50 25.82
C THR A 461 -35.84 -16.90 25.24
N VAL A 462 -35.21 -17.87 25.89
CA VAL A 462 -34.01 -18.57 25.42
C VAL A 462 -34.37 -20.04 25.29
N VAL A 463 -34.13 -20.62 24.12
CA VAL A 463 -34.33 -22.04 23.85
C VAL A 463 -32.96 -22.68 23.64
N ASP A 464 -32.61 -23.63 24.50
CA ASP A 464 -31.39 -24.45 24.36
C ASP A 464 -31.53 -25.37 23.13
N LEU A 465 -30.54 -25.33 22.24
CA LEU A 465 -30.48 -26.13 21.01
C LEU A 465 -29.59 -27.36 21.18
N GLY A 466 -28.94 -27.53 22.33
CA GLY A 466 -28.29 -28.77 22.74
C GLY A 466 -27.05 -29.16 21.94
N GLY A 467 -26.44 -28.24 21.18
CA GLY A 467 -25.25 -28.52 20.38
C GLY A 467 -25.55 -29.31 19.09
N VAL A 468 -26.81 -29.39 18.65
CA VAL A 468 -27.16 -30.22 17.48
C VAL A 468 -26.54 -29.69 16.18
N PRO A 469 -26.07 -30.56 15.28
CA PRO A 469 -25.63 -30.16 13.95
C PRO A 469 -26.86 -29.83 13.09
N ALA A 470 -26.97 -28.60 12.63
CA ALA A 470 -28.09 -28.20 11.79
C ALA A 470 -27.73 -27.08 10.82
N ARG A 471 -28.29 -27.17 9.62
CA ARG A 471 -28.36 -26.10 8.62
C ARG A 471 -29.75 -25.47 8.58
N TYR A 472 -30.76 -26.19 9.05
CA TYR A 472 -32.14 -25.74 9.05
C TYR A 472 -32.76 -25.91 10.43
N VAL A 473 -33.52 -24.91 10.86
CA VAL A 473 -34.39 -24.99 12.05
C VAL A 473 -35.80 -24.63 11.64
N ARG A 474 -36.80 -25.37 12.15
CA ARG A 474 -38.21 -25.10 11.91
C ARG A 474 -38.99 -25.09 13.22
N LEU A 475 -39.75 -24.02 13.42
CA LEU A 475 -40.70 -23.84 14.52
C LEU A 475 -42.10 -24.14 14.01
N THR A 476 -42.66 -25.28 14.40
CA THR A 476 -44.06 -25.62 14.13
C THR A 476 -44.93 -25.04 15.23
N ILE A 477 -45.87 -24.16 14.87
CA ILE A 477 -46.67 -23.38 15.81
C ILE A 477 -47.89 -24.20 16.23
N ASN A 478 -47.91 -24.59 17.51
CA ASN A 478 -48.99 -25.35 18.12
C ASN A 478 -50.06 -24.44 18.73
N SER A 479 -49.68 -23.27 19.25
CA SER A 479 -50.61 -22.31 19.85
C SER A 479 -50.06 -20.88 19.88
N GLY A 480 -50.93 -19.91 20.16
CA GLY A 480 -50.61 -18.48 20.30
C GLY A 480 -51.24 -17.92 21.57
N TRP A 481 -50.88 -16.70 21.96
CA TRP A 481 -51.41 -16.08 23.19
C TRP A 481 -52.86 -15.61 23.08
N GLY A 482 -53.35 -15.43 21.85
CA GLY A 482 -54.70 -14.97 21.52
C GLY A 482 -55.56 -16.04 20.87
N VAL A 483 -56.82 -15.69 20.58
CA VAL A 483 -57.84 -16.59 20.00
C VAL A 483 -58.14 -16.26 18.53
N LEU A 484 -57.42 -15.32 17.93
CA LEU A 484 -57.68 -14.79 16.58
C LEU A 484 -57.11 -15.66 15.45
N GLY A 485 -56.25 -16.64 15.77
CA GLY A 485 -55.69 -17.58 14.79
C GLY A 485 -54.62 -16.99 13.86
N GLN A 486 -54.06 -15.83 14.22
CA GLN A 486 -52.86 -15.24 13.61
C GLN A 486 -51.67 -15.35 14.55
N TYR A 487 -50.49 -15.50 13.97
CA TYR A 487 -49.25 -15.72 14.70
C TYR A 487 -48.15 -14.82 14.15
N GLY A 488 -47.37 -14.23 15.04
CA GLY A 488 -46.25 -13.38 14.67
C GLY A 488 -45.06 -13.52 15.62
N LEU A 489 -43.91 -13.08 15.12
CA LEU A 489 -42.64 -12.96 15.84
C LEU A 489 -41.98 -11.64 15.45
N SER A 490 -41.21 -11.07 16.37
CA SER A 490 -40.45 -9.85 16.12
C SER A 490 -39.08 -10.21 15.55
N GLU A 491 -38.26 -10.91 16.32
CA GLU A 491 -36.88 -11.26 15.98
C GLU A 491 -36.52 -12.62 16.59
N VAL A 492 -35.66 -13.38 15.90
CA VAL A 492 -35.11 -14.64 16.35
C VAL A 492 -33.61 -14.63 16.05
N ARG A 493 -32.79 -14.78 17.08
CA ARG A 493 -31.32 -14.87 16.94
C ARG A 493 -30.86 -16.27 17.28
N PHE A 494 -30.19 -16.93 16.36
CA PHE A 494 -29.57 -18.24 16.58
C PHE A 494 -28.11 -18.06 16.95
N MET A 495 -27.69 -18.67 18.05
CA MET A 495 -26.32 -18.68 18.53
C MET A 495 -25.66 -20.03 18.23
N TYR A 496 -24.38 -20.05 17.88
CA TYR A 496 -23.62 -21.27 17.62
C TYR A 496 -22.28 -21.29 18.36
N ILE A 497 -21.85 -22.50 18.73
CA ILE A 497 -20.47 -22.74 19.20
C ILE A 497 -19.59 -22.88 17.95
N PRO A 498 -18.48 -22.12 17.83
CA PRO A 498 -17.62 -22.16 16.64
C PRO A 498 -16.78 -23.44 16.62
N ALA A 499 -17.38 -24.58 16.28
CA ALA A 499 -16.72 -25.89 16.23
C ALA A 499 -15.84 -26.08 14.98
N GLN A 500 -15.96 -25.19 14.00
CA GLN A 500 -15.18 -25.17 12.75
C GLN A 500 -13.96 -24.26 12.90
N PRO A 501 -12.91 -24.50 12.11
CA PRO A 501 -11.71 -23.65 12.09
C PRO A 501 -12.05 -22.31 11.42
N ARG A 502 -11.41 -21.24 11.88
CA ARG A 502 -11.64 -19.87 11.39
C ARG A 502 -10.35 -19.07 11.39
N GLU A 503 -10.38 -17.86 10.81
CA GLU A 503 -9.23 -16.93 10.79
C GLU A 503 -7.93 -17.57 10.24
N PRO A 504 -7.95 -18.08 9.00
CA PRO A 504 -6.78 -18.70 8.39
C PRO A 504 -5.62 -17.72 8.22
N GLN A 505 -4.40 -18.24 8.33
CA GLN A 505 -3.15 -17.61 7.95
C GLN A 505 -2.37 -18.58 7.07
N PRO A 506 -1.94 -18.19 5.85
CA PRO A 506 -2.27 -16.94 5.16
C PRO A 506 -3.80 -16.72 5.05
N ALA A 507 -4.22 -15.46 5.02
CA ALA A 507 -5.63 -15.11 4.84
C ALA A 507 -6.17 -15.70 3.54
N ASP A 508 -7.47 -15.99 3.49
CA ASP A 508 -8.09 -16.52 2.28
C ASP A 508 -7.93 -15.55 1.10
N GLY A 509 -7.44 -16.07 -0.03
CA GLY A 509 -7.12 -15.32 -1.24
C GLY A 509 -5.79 -14.55 -1.19
N ALA A 510 -4.96 -14.72 -0.16
CA ALA A 510 -3.68 -14.01 -0.06
C ALA A 510 -2.75 -14.33 -1.24
N THR A 511 -2.01 -13.33 -1.73
CA THR A 511 -1.04 -13.46 -2.83
C THR A 511 0.39 -13.25 -2.32
N ASP A 512 1.36 -13.55 -3.18
CA ASP A 512 2.79 -13.29 -2.94
C ASP A 512 3.33 -13.95 -1.67
N ILE A 513 2.77 -15.11 -1.32
CA ILE A 513 3.15 -15.86 -0.13
C ILE A 513 4.45 -16.62 -0.37
N ASP A 514 5.38 -16.54 0.60
CA ASP A 514 6.62 -17.31 0.54
C ASP A 514 6.31 -18.82 0.55
N PRO A 515 6.86 -19.63 -0.37
CA PRO A 515 6.72 -21.09 -0.32
C PRO A 515 7.22 -21.74 0.99
N ALA A 516 8.00 -21.04 1.82
CA ALA A 516 8.38 -21.46 3.16
C ALA A 516 7.34 -21.10 4.25
N THR A 517 6.17 -20.57 3.87
CA THR A 517 5.11 -20.18 4.81
C THR A 517 4.63 -21.34 5.66
N SER A 518 4.14 -21.01 6.86
CA SER A 518 3.33 -21.91 7.68
C SER A 518 1.87 -21.53 7.57
N LEU A 519 1.01 -22.55 7.57
CA LEU A 519 -0.43 -22.39 7.73
C LEU A 519 -0.75 -22.36 9.21
N SER A 520 -1.61 -21.45 9.65
CA SER A 520 -2.20 -21.48 10.99
C SER A 520 -3.65 -21.01 10.94
N TRP A 521 -4.42 -21.36 11.96
CA TRP A 521 -5.83 -20.99 12.04
C TRP A 521 -6.25 -20.91 13.49
N ARG A 522 -7.40 -20.29 13.73
CA ARG A 522 -8.08 -20.38 15.02
C ARG A 522 -8.86 -21.67 15.06
N ALA A 523 -8.44 -22.56 15.96
CA ALA A 523 -9.07 -23.86 16.16
C ALA A 523 -10.57 -23.76 16.47
N GLY A 524 -11.32 -24.73 15.96
CA GLY A 524 -12.69 -24.99 16.39
C GLY A 524 -12.75 -25.27 17.89
N ARG A 525 -13.78 -24.72 18.56
CA ARG A 525 -14.00 -24.95 19.99
C ARG A 525 -14.24 -26.44 20.23
N GLU A 526 -13.54 -26.99 21.22
CA GLU A 526 -13.59 -28.42 21.61
C GLU A 526 -12.90 -29.39 20.62
N ALA A 527 -12.17 -28.89 19.64
CA ALA A 527 -11.31 -29.72 18.81
C ALA A 527 -10.19 -30.38 19.64
N ALA A 528 -9.91 -31.65 19.34
CA ALA A 528 -8.81 -32.40 19.94
C ALA A 528 -7.63 -32.57 18.96
N SER A 529 -7.89 -32.53 17.66
CA SER A 529 -6.91 -32.58 16.57
C SER A 529 -7.49 -31.98 15.29
N HIS A 530 -6.62 -31.71 14.32
CA HIS A 530 -6.98 -31.04 13.07
C HIS A 530 -6.48 -31.88 11.89
N GLU A 531 -7.39 -32.30 11.01
CA GLU A 531 -7.00 -32.87 9.71
C GLU A 531 -6.77 -31.74 8.70
N VAL A 532 -5.56 -31.68 8.14
CA VAL A 532 -5.13 -30.66 7.19
C VAL A 532 -5.20 -31.24 5.78
N TYR A 533 -6.03 -30.66 4.93
CA TYR A 533 -6.13 -31.00 3.51
C TYR A 533 -5.53 -29.87 2.67
N LEU A 534 -4.68 -30.18 1.69
CA LEU A 534 -3.94 -29.18 0.90
C LEU A 534 -3.70 -29.69 -0.53
N GLY A 535 -4.01 -28.87 -1.53
CA GLY A 535 -3.81 -29.22 -2.94
C GLY A 535 -3.89 -28.01 -3.88
N THR A 536 -3.80 -28.26 -5.18
CA THR A 536 -3.93 -27.22 -6.22
C THR A 536 -5.28 -27.26 -6.95
N ASP A 537 -6.18 -28.16 -6.54
CA ASP A 537 -7.56 -28.28 -7.05
C ASP A 537 -8.53 -28.14 -5.87
N SER A 538 -9.36 -27.11 -5.88
CA SER A 538 -10.34 -26.87 -4.82
C SER A 538 -11.42 -27.94 -4.72
N GLY A 539 -11.62 -28.76 -5.75
CA GLY A 539 -12.58 -29.86 -5.78
C GLY A 539 -12.05 -31.20 -5.29
N ASP A 540 -10.74 -31.36 -5.14
CA ASP A 540 -10.07 -32.60 -4.74
C ASP A 540 -8.83 -32.31 -3.89
N LEU A 541 -9.06 -32.13 -2.58
CA LEU A 541 -7.99 -31.86 -1.61
C LEU A 541 -7.53 -33.17 -0.95
N PRO A 542 -6.27 -33.61 -1.13
CA PRO A 542 -5.73 -34.75 -0.40
C PRO A 542 -5.43 -34.38 1.06
N LEU A 543 -5.56 -35.35 1.97
CA LEU A 543 -5.11 -35.23 3.35
C LEU A 543 -3.58 -35.09 3.37
N ALA A 544 -3.09 -33.96 3.87
CA ALA A 544 -1.68 -33.66 4.03
C ALA A 544 -1.14 -34.19 5.36
N ASP A 545 -1.83 -33.92 6.48
CA ASP A 545 -1.45 -34.42 7.81
C ASP A 545 -2.62 -34.35 8.83
N THR A 546 -2.44 -34.94 10.01
CA THR A 546 -3.30 -34.74 11.19
C THR A 546 -2.46 -34.22 12.35
N VAL A 547 -2.71 -32.96 12.75
CA VAL A 547 -1.90 -32.23 13.73
C VAL A 547 -2.65 -32.02 15.04
N GLY A 548 -1.90 -31.86 16.14
CA GLY A 548 -2.45 -31.60 17.48
C GLY A 548 -2.48 -30.12 17.87
N ALA A 549 -1.84 -29.26 17.09
CA ALA A 549 -1.86 -27.80 17.25
C ALA A 549 -2.46 -27.17 15.99
N ALA A 550 -2.99 -25.95 16.11
CA ALA A 550 -3.66 -25.23 15.03
C ALA A 550 -2.66 -24.56 14.04
N ASP A 551 -1.62 -25.30 13.68
CA ASP A 551 -0.56 -24.89 12.76
C ASP A 551 -0.04 -26.08 11.95
N TYR A 552 0.45 -25.80 10.75
CA TYR A 552 1.02 -26.77 9.83
C TYR A 552 1.99 -26.10 8.85
N THR A 553 3.22 -26.61 8.72
CA THR A 553 4.18 -26.11 7.71
C THR A 553 4.25 -27.08 6.54
N PRO A 554 3.75 -26.70 5.35
CA PRO A 554 3.86 -27.53 4.16
C PRO A 554 5.32 -27.69 3.71
N GLY A 555 5.69 -28.88 3.23
CA GLY A 555 7.07 -29.16 2.78
C GLY A 555 7.34 -28.84 1.31
N ASP A 556 6.31 -28.80 0.46
CA ASP A 556 6.44 -28.94 -0.99
C ASP A 556 5.72 -27.83 -1.78
N LEU A 557 5.57 -26.62 -1.22
CA LEU A 557 5.02 -25.50 -1.98
C LEU A 557 5.96 -25.10 -3.11
N GLU A 558 5.38 -24.65 -4.22
CA GLU A 558 6.11 -24.22 -5.41
C GLU A 558 5.85 -22.73 -5.65
N PHE A 559 6.80 -22.03 -6.27
CA PHE A 559 6.60 -20.65 -6.73
C PHE A 559 5.50 -20.54 -7.79
N GLY A 560 4.83 -19.38 -7.85
CA GLY A 560 3.85 -19.02 -8.88
C GLY A 560 2.62 -19.94 -8.92
N ARG A 561 2.20 -20.51 -7.78
CA ARG A 561 1.07 -21.44 -7.70
C ARG A 561 0.02 -21.01 -6.69
N THR A 562 -1.24 -21.24 -7.04
CA THR A 562 -2.36 -21.17 -6.11
C THR A 562 -2.59 -22.52 -5.44
N TYR A 563 -2.68 -22.50 -4.11
CA TYR A 563 -3.02 -23.65 -3.28
C TYR A 563 -4.37 -23.42 -2.62
N TYR A 564 -5.11 -24.51 -2.44
CA TYR A 564 -6.36 -24.59 -1.72
C TYR A 564 -6.18 -25.52 -0.54
N TRP A 565 -6.79 -25.17 0.59
CA TRP A 565 -6.67 -25.96 1.80
C TRP A 565 -7.94 -25.88 2.64
N GLN A 566 -8.15 -26.94 3.42
CA GLN A 566 -9.29 -27.08 4.30
C GLN A 566 -8.83 -27.75 5.58
N ILE A 567 -9.35 -27.27 6.70
CA ILE A 567 -9.16 -27.91 8.00
C ILE A 567 -10.46 -28.60 8.40
N VAL A 568 -10.36 -29.85 8.87
CA VAL A 568 -11.46 -30.56 9.53
C VAL A 568 -11.12 -30.69 11.01
N GLU A 569 -11.96 -30.11 11.86
CA GLU A 569 -11.78 -30.15 13.31
C GLU A 569 -12.33 -31.45 13.87
N VAL A 570 -11.51 -32.22 14.59
CA VAL A 570 -11.82 -33.59 15.01
C VAL A 570 -11.81 -33.72 16.53
N ASN A 571 -12.86 -34.37 17.06
CA ASN A 571 -12.94 -34.81 18.44
C ASN A 571 -13.82 -36.08 18.52
N ASP A 572 -13.18 -37.25 18.54
CA ASP A 572 -13.85 -38.56 18.59
C ASP A 572 -14.68 -38.82 19.88
N ALA A 573 -14.53 -37.98 20.91
CA ALA A 573 -15.31 -38.09 22.14
C ALA A 573 -16.70 -37.42 22.03
N ASP A 574 -16.90 -36.55 21.03
CA ASP A 574 -18.14 -35.81 20.82
C ASP A 574 -19.15 -36.63 20.01
N ALA A 575 -20.44 -36.28 20.15
CA ALA A 575 -21.52 -36.91 19.38
C ALA A 575 -21.40 -36.63 17.87
N THR A 576 -20.86 -35.47 17.50
CA THR A 576 -20.46 -35.10 16.14
C THR A 576 -18.94 -35.03 16.10
N PRO A 577 -18.25 -36.07 15.59
CA PRO A 577 -16.81 -36.23 15.77
C PRO A 577 -15.95 -35.35 14.86
N ALA A 578 -16.53 -34.77 13.80
CA ALA A 578 -15.80 -33.98 12.82
C ALA A 578 -16.61 -32.76 12.34
N TRP A 579 -15.94 -31.62 12.20
CA TRP A 579 -16.50 -30.36 11.72
C TRP A 579 -15.65 -29.80 10.58
N PRO A 580 -16.03 -30.04 9.31
CA PRO A 580 -15.30 -29.50 8.16
C PRO A 580 -15.41 -27.98 8.08
N GLY A 581 -14.27 -27.29 7.95
CA GLY A 581 -14.21 -25.86 7.71
C GLY A 581 -14.46 -25.46 6.27
N ASP A 582 -14.32 -24.17 5.98
CA ASP A 582 -14.38 -23.65 4.62
C ASP A 582 -13.09 -24.02 3.86
N VAL A 583 -13.16 -23.99 2.52
CA VAL A 583 -11.96 -24.14 1.67
C VAL A 583 -11.36 -22.77 1.47
N TRP A 584 -10.14 -22.58 1.95
CA TRP A 584 -9.36 -21.35 1.79
C TRP A 584 -8.32 -21.50 0.69
N SER A 585 -7.80 -20.38 0.21
CA SER A 585 -6.82 -20.31 -0.86
C SER A 585 -5.70 -19.32 -0.58
N PHE A 586 -4.54 -19.53 -1.17
CA PHE A 586 -3.47 -18.54 -1.26
C PHE A 586 -2.61 -18.80 -2.50
N SER A 587 -1.91 -17.78 -3.00
CA SER A 587 -0.96 -17.89 -4.11
C SER A 587 0.44 -17.55 -3.66
N THR A 588 1.41 -18.36 -4.05
CA THR A 588 2.82 -18.14 -3.75
C THR A 588 3.44 -17.11 -4.68
N LEU A 589 4.46 -16.40 -4.19
CA LEU A 589 5.28 -15.51 -5.01
C LEU A 589 5.92 -16.25 -6.19
N GLU A 590 6.16 -15.55 -7.30
CA GLU A 590 6.75 -16.15 -8.50
C GLU A 590 8.27 -16.32 -8.39
N TYR A 591 8.95 -15.43 -7.66
CA TYR A 591 10.41 -15.38 -7.61
C TYR A 591 10.95 -15.00 -6.24
N ALA A 592 11.88 -15.80 -5.71
CA ALA A 592 12.69 -15.41 -4.56
C ALA A 592 13.78 -14.40 -4.97
N TRP A 593 14.05 -13.43 -4.10
CA TRP A 593 15.04 -12.39 -4.34
C TRP A 593 16.47 -12.91 -4.26
N ILE A 594 17.25 -12.63 -5.30
CA ILE A 594 18.72 -12.67 -5.27
C ILE A 594 19.23 -11.30 -4.84
N ASP A 595 18.70 -10.24 -5.47
CA ASP A 595 18.96 -8.84 -5.15
C ASP A 595 17.76 -7.98 -5.54
N GLY A 596 17.19 -7.27 -4.58
CA GLY A 596 16.24 -6.19 -4.85
C GLY A 596 16.89 -4.81 -4.79
N PHE A 597 18.21 -4.72 -4.56
CA PHE A 597 18.97 -3.48 -4.40
C PHE A 597 18.59 -2.58 -3.21
N GLU A 598 17.55 -2.90 -2.45
CA GLU A 598 17.06 -2.09 -1.32
C GLU A 598 17.96 -2.05 -0.08
N THR A 599 18.91 -2.98 0.05
CA THR A 599 19.75 -3.09 1.26
C THR A 599 20.99 -2.19 1.27
N TYR A 600 21.28 -1.51 0.16
CA TYR A 600 22.48 -0.68 0.03
C TYR A 600 22.27 0.73 0.58
N ASN A 601 23.32 1.30 1.18
CA ASN A 601 23.33 2.69 1.64
C ASN A 601 24.61 3.41 1.19
N ASP A 602 24.77 4.67 1.57
CA ASP A 602 25.88 5.53 1.13
C ASP A 602 27.11 5.48 2.07
N ASP A 603 27.19 4.50 2.98
CA ASP A 603 28.29 4.35 3.94
C ASP A 603 29.46 3.51 3.38
N ILE A 604 30.46 4.21 2.85
CA ILE A 604 31.70 3.63 2.33
C ILE A 604 32.54 2.98 3.44
N ASP A 605 32.58 3.57 4.64
CA ASP A 605 33.45 3.09 5.72
C ASP A 605 32.93 1.76 6.29
N ALA A 606 31.61 1.58 6.31
CA ALA A 606 30.94 0.34 6.69
C ALA A 606 30.96 -0.73 5.59
N LYS A 607 31.32 -0.38 4.35
CA LYS A 607 31.29 -1.23 3.16
C LYS A 607 29.90 -1.76 2.81
N THR A 608 28.90 -0.90 2.97
CA THR A 608 27.49 -1.21 2.69
C THR A 608 27.00 -0.55 1.40
N THR A 609 27.92 -0.06 0.58
CA THR A 609 27.60 0.52 -0.73
C THR A 609 27.41 -0.56 -1.79
N ILE A 610 26.70 -0.22 -2.86
CA ILE A 610 26.36 -1.15 -3.93
C ILE A 610 27.60 -1.75 -4.63
N PHE A 611 28.67 -0.95 -4.82
CA PHE A 611 29.90 -1.40 -5.46
C PHE A 611 30.82 -2.24 -4.55
N ASP A 612 30.55 -2.29 -3.24
CA ASP A 612 31.21 -3.25 -2.34
C ASP A 612 30.71 -4.68 -2.56
N THR A 613 29.48 -4.83 -3.08
CA THR A 613 28.85 -6.15 -3.36
C THR A 613 28.94 -6.52 -4.84
N TRP A 614 28.70 -5.57 -5.73
CA TRP A 614 28.77 -5.73 -7.18
C TRP A 614 30.09 -5.13 -7.70
N LEU A 615 31.08 -5.99 -7.89
CA LEU A 615 32.43 -5.63 -8.31
C LEU A 615 32.43 -5.18 -9.77
N ASP A 616 33.01 -4.02 -10.03
CA ASP A 616 33.04 -3.39 -11.34
C ASP A 616 34.45 -3.32 -11.95
N GLY A 617 34.61 -2.51 -12.99
CA GLY A 617 35.84 -2.33 -13.76
C GLY A 617 37.06 -1.90 -12.95
N TRP A 618 36.86 -1.29 -11.77
CA TRP A 618 37.96 -0.92 -10.88
C TRP A 618 38.59 -2.14 -10.20
N VAL A 619 37.83 -3.24 -10.08
CA VAL A 619 38.26 -4.49 -9.45
C VAL A 619 38.54 -5.56 -10.50
N ASN A 620 37.63 -5.74 -11.47
CA ASN A 620 37.70 -6.82 -12.47
C ASN A 620 38.40 -6.40 -13.79
N ASN A 621 38.86 -5.15 -13.92
CA ASN A 621 39.57 -4.60 -15.08
C ASN A 621 38.74 -4.60 -16.39
N THR A 622 37.43 -4.44 -16.29
CA THR A 622 36.51 -4.22 -17.42
C THR A 622 36.10 -2.75 -17.55
N GLY A 623 35.25 -2.42 -18.52
CA GLY A 623 34.78 -1.05 -18.73
C GLY A 623 33.57 -0.65 -17.87
N SER A 624 33.25 -1.35 -16.78
CA SER A 624 32.06 -1.07 -15.96
C SER A 624 32.32 -0.09 -14.82
N THR A 625 31.29 0.67 -14.45
CA THR A 625 31.19 1.32 -13.14
C THR A 625 29.84 0.94 -12.53
N VAL A 626 29.82 0.41 -11.31
CA VAL A 626 28.59 0.12 -10.56
C VAL A 626 28.31 1.26 -9.59
N GLY A 627 27.09 1.79 -9.63
CA GLY A 627 26.73 2.97 -8.85
C GLY A 627 27.14 4.28 -9.51
N TYR A 628 26.64 5.40 -8.97
CA TYR A 628 27.13 6.73 -9.26
C TYR A 628 28.49 6.99 -8.60
N LEU A 629 29.21 8.01 -9.08
CA LEU A 629 30.51 8.40 -8.49
C LEU A 629 30.35 9.22 -7.21
N ASP A 630 29.18 9.80 -6.99
CA ASP A 630 28.82 10.60 -5.84
C ASP A 630 27.54 10.04 -5.22
N ALA A 631 27.39 10.18 -3.91
CA ALA A 631 26.18 9.76 -3.20
C ALA A 631 24.96 10.62 -3.61
N PRO A 632 23.75 10.04 -3.73
CA PRO A 632 23.44 8.63 -3.49
C PRO A 632 24.02 7.73 -4.59
N PHE A 633 24.67 6.62 -4.20
CA PHE A 633 25.37 5.76 -5.15
C PHE A 633 24.40 4.91 -5.97
N ALA A 634 23.26 4.51 -5.41
CA ALA A 634 22.19 3.83 -6.14
C ALA A 634 21.24 4.84 -6.80
N GLU A 635 20.53 4.42 -7.84
CA GLU A 635 19.56 5.24 -8.57
C GLU A 635 18.21 5.23 -7.85
N ARG A 636 17.65 6.41 -7.53
CA ARG A 636 16.42 6.54 -6.72
C ARG A 636 15.18 7.02 -7.49
N THR A 637 15.32 7.33 -8.77
CA THR A 637 14.26 7.88 -9.63
C THR A 637 13.89 6.94 -10.77
N ILE A 638 14.85 6.18 -11.30
CA ILE A 638 14.62 5.13 -12.28
C ILE A 638 14.63 3.79 -11.53
N VAL A 639 13.48 3.45 -10.96
CA VAL A 639 13.27 2.26 -10.10
C VAL A 639 12.11 1.44 -10.67
N ARG A 640 12.16 0.11 -10.59
CA ARG A 640 11.05 -0.77 -10.96
C ARG A 640 10.16 -1.02 -9.77
N SER A 641 10.74 -1.46 -8.66
CA SER A 641 10.06 -1.72 -7.40
C SER A 641 10.96 -1.27 -6.23
N GLY A 642 10.38 -1.05 -5.04
CA GLY A 642 11.14 -0.52 -3.92
C GLY A 642 11.57 0.95 -4.10
N VAL A 643 12.75 1.34 -3.61
CA VAL A 643 13.22 2.73 -3.58
C VAL A 643 14.51 2.97 -4.36
N GLN A 644 15.21 1.92 -4.82
CA GLN A 644 16.45 2.10 -5.58
C GLN A 644 16.78 0.96 -6.54
N SER A 645 17.48 1.29 -7.64
CA SER A 645 18.01 0.33 -8.61
C SER A 645 19.52 0.49 -8.80
N MET A 646 20.16 -0.49 -9.45
CA MET A 646 21.59 -0.43 -9.77
C MET A 646 21.84 0.30 -11.09
N PRO A 647 22.46 1.48 -11.12
CA PRO A 647 23.04 2.02 -12.34
C PRO A 647 24.35 1.28 -12.65
N LEU A 648 24.42 0.67 -13.83
CA LEU A 648 25.62 0.05 -14.41
C LEU A 648 26.05 0.85 -15.63
N GLN A 649 27.08 1.66 -15.47
CA GLN A 649 27.73 2.34 -16.57
C GLN A 649 28.64 1.36 -17.32
N TYR A 650 28.65 1.45 -18.66
CA TYR A 650 29.57 0.69 -19.51
C TYR A 650 30.35 1.61 -20.45
N ASP A 651 31.64 1.30 -20.63
CA ASP A 651 32.53 1.87 -21.63
C ASP A 651 33.25 0.76 -22.41
N ASN A 652 32.67 0.39 -23.55
CA ASN A 652 33.22 -0.58 -24.47
C ASN A 652 34.05 0.08 -25.59
N SER A 653 34.35 1.38 -25.49
CA SER A 653 35.11 2.10 -26.52
C SER A 653 36.61 1.78 -26.50
N ALA A 654 37.10 1.27 -25.38
CA ALA A 654 38.48 0.88 -25.14
C ALA A 654 38.60 -0.58 -24.67
N SER A 655 39.78 -1.17 -24.83
CA SER A 655 40.09 -2.52 -24.36
C SER A 655 39.79 -2.64 -22.86
N PRO A 656 39.10 -3.71 -22.40
CA PRO A 656 38.89 -4.97 -23.11
C PRO A 656 37.65 -5.03 -24.00
N PHE A 657 36.95 -3.91 -24.22
CA PHE A 657 35.76 -3.77 -25.07
C PHE A 657 34.52 -4.55 -24.58
N TYR A 658 34.44 -4.76 -23.27
CA TYR A 658 33.25 -5.24 -22.57
C TYR A 658 33.28 -4.69 -21.12
N SER A 659 32.11 -4.65 -20.50
CA SER A 659 31.89 -4.17 -19.14
C SER A 659 31.15 -5.25 -18.35
N GLU A 660 31.61 -5.57 -17.15
CA GLU A 660 30.98 -6.59 -16.29
C GLU A 660 30.82 -6.08 -14.86
N ALA A 661 29.63 -6.26 -14.29
CA ALA A 661 29.40 -6.22 -12.85
C ALA A 661 29.35 -7.67 -12.33
N GLU A 662 30.16 -7.98 -11.32
CA GLU A 662 30.30 -9.33 -10.76
C GLU A 662 29.86 -9.34 -9.29
N ARG A 663 28.98 -10.27 -8.94
CA ARG A 663 28.59 -10.55 -7.56
C ARG A 663 29.03 -11.95 -7.16
N GLN A 664 29.83 -12.03 -6.10
CA GLN A 664 30.23 -13.28 -5.47
C GLN A 664 29.40 -13.51 -4.20
N PHE A 665 28.84 -14.71 -4.04
CA PHE A 665 28.09 -15.08 -2.85
C PHE A 665 29.01 -15.64 -1.76
N GLU A 666 28.90 -15.15 -0.52
CA GLU A 666 29.69 -15.66 0.61
C GLU A 666 29.48 -17.16 0.85
N THR A 667 28.26 -17.65 0.57
CA THR A 667 27.89 -19.05 0.60
C THR A 667 27.16 -19.42 -0.68
N ALA A 668 27.47 -20.61 -1.21
CA ALA A 668 26.86 -21.08 -2.43
C ALA A 668 25.33 -21.20 -2.29
N GLN A 669 24.60 -20.61 -3.22
CA GLN A 669 23.14 -20.52 -3.22
C GLN A 669 22.49 -21.72 -3.92
N ASP A 670 21.33 -22.16 -3.43
CA ASP A 670 20.52 -23.22 -4.02
C ASP A 670 19.28 -22.63 -4.70
N TRP A 671 19.35 -22.45 -6.02
CA TRP A 671 18.28 -21.90 -6.83
C TRP A 671 17.33 -22.97 -7.39
N THR A 672 17.35 -24.20 -6.87
CA THR A 672 16.53 -25.32 -7.39
C THR A 672 15.30 -25.63 -6.54
N ARG A 673 15.09 -24.89 -5.45
CA ARG A 673 14.02 -25.14 -4.49
C ARG A 673 12.65 -24.70 -5.02
N ASN A 674 11.60 -25.25 -4.41
CA ASN A 674 10.21 -24.82 -4.61
C ASN A 674 9.79 -24.75 -6.10
N GLY A 675 10.26 -25.71 -6.90
CA GLY A 675 9.89 -25.82 -8.31
C GLY A 675 10.48 -24.74 -9.22
N ALA A 676 11.49 -23.98 -8.76
CA ALA A 676 12.13 -22.95 -9.58
C ALA A 676 12.70 -23.52 -10.89
N ASP A 677 12.42 -22.83 -11.99
CA ASP A 677 12.85 -23.18 -13.34
C ASP A 677 13.35 -21.99 -14.17
N THR A 678 13.33 -20.78 -13.59
CA THR A 678 13.60 -19.52 -14.29
C THR A 678 14.42 -18.58 -13.39
N LEU A 679 15.47 -17.97 -13.97
CA LEU A 679 16.16 -16.80 -13.43
C LEU A 679 15.57 -15.55 -14.10
N VAL A 680 15.29 -14.50 -13.33
CA VAL A 680 14.75 -13.24 -13.85
C VAL A 680 15.57 -12.06 -13.37
N LEU A 681 15.70 -11.06 -14.23
CA LEU A 681 16.21 -9.74 -13.89
C LEU A 681 15.50 -8.69 -14.76
N TYR A 682 15.36 -7.48 -14.24
CA TYR A 682 14.76 -6.38 -14.98
C TYR A 682 15.82 -5.37 -15.40
N VAL A 683 15.75 -4.97 -16.66
CA VAL A 683 16.75 -4.11 -17.29
C VAL A 683 16.08 -2.92 -17.95
N ARG A 684 16.60 -1.73 -17.71
CA ARG A 684 16.18 -0.51 -18.41
C ARG A 684 17.38 0.23 -18.95
N GLY A 685 17.37 0.52 -20.23
CA GLY A 685 18.36 1.34 -20.90
C GLY A 685 17.97 2.81 -20.99
N ILE A 686 18.81 3.58 -21.70
CA ILE A 686 18.53 4.96 -22.08
C ILE A 686 18.48 5.02 -23.60
N ALA A 687 17.33 5.35 -24.17
CA ALA A 687 17.16 5.41 -25.62
C ALA A 687 18.20 6.32 -26.29
N ALA A 688 18.78 5.83 -27.38
CA ALA A 688 19.67 6.61 -28.23
C ALA A 688 18.89 7.66 -29.04
N GLY A 689 19.61 8.51 -29.77
CA GLY A 689 18.98 9.43 -30.72
C GLY A 689 18.15 8.72 -31.81
N LEU A 690 18.60 7.56 -32.27
CA LEU A 690 17.84 6.67 -33.17
C LEU A 690 18.49 5.28 -33.18
N VAL A 691 17.72 4.24 -32.89
CA VAL A 691 18.07 2.84 -33.10
C VAL A 691 16.99 2.21 -33.98
N GLU A 692 17.39 1.56 -35.08
CA GLU A 692 16.53 0.68 -35.87
C GLU A 692 16.95 -0.76 -35.58
N THR A 693 16.07 -1.55 -34.99
CA THR A 693 16.32 -2.95 -34.65
C THR A 693 16.26 -3.83 -35.90
N ALA A 694 16.77 -5.06 -35.81
CA ALA A 694 16.80 -5.99 -36.94
C ALA A 694 15.41 -6.37 -37.47
N ASP A 695 14.38 -6.33 -36.63
CA ASP A 695 12.97 -6.56 -36.96
C ASP A 695 12.24 -5.27 -37.42
N GLY A 696 12.95 -4.14 -37.50
CA GLY A 696 12.43 -2.88 -38.03
C GLY A 696 11.65 -2.03 -37.02
N GLN A 697 11.80 -2.31 -35.72
CA GLN A 697 11.35 -1.37 -34.69
C GLN A 697 12.29 -0.17 -34.63
N VAL A 698 11.78 0.97 -34.20
CA VAL A 698 12.54 2.19 -34.03
C VAL A 698 12.43 2.66 -32.59
N ILE A 699 13.57 2.90 -31.95
CA ILE A 699 13.69 3.46 -30.61
C ILE A 699 14.36 4.83 -30.74
N MET A 700 13.79 5.87 -30.14
CA MET A 700 14.40 7.20 -30.17
C MET A 700 14.05 8.04 -28.94
N ASN A 701 15.04 8.77 -28.43
CA ASN A 701 14.85 9.76 -27.37
C ASN A 701 14.45 11.14 -27.91
N ALA A 702 13.96 12.02 -27.04
CA ALA A 702 13.84 13.44 -27.35
C ALA A 702 13.76 14.31 -26.09
N ILE A 703 14.13 15.58 -26.26
CA ILE A 703 13.70 16.69 -25.42
C ILE A 703 13.00 17.76 -26.27
N GLY A 704 12.29 18.67 -25.63
CA GLY A 704 11.83 19.91 -26.24
C GLY A 704 10.59 20.48 -25.57
N THR A 705 10.43 21.81 -25.62
CA THR A 705 9.32 22.48 -24.94
C THR A 705 7.96 22.13 -25.50
N ASP A 706 7.81 22.06 -26.84
CA ASP A 706 6.59 21.61 -27.51
C ASP A 706 6.76 21.61 -29.04
N ILE A 707 5.81 21.01 -29.75
CA ILE A 707 5.50 21.29 -31.16
C ILE A 707 4.16 22.04 -31.12
N TRP A 708 4.13 23.37 -31.21
CA TRP A 708 2.86 24.11 -31.18
C TRP A 708 2.93 25.53 -31.72
N ASN A 709 3.58 26.44 -31.00
CA ASN A 709 3.60 27.89 -31.25
C ASN A 709 4.32 28.25 -32.57
N THR A 710 5.05 29.36 -32.64
CA THR A 710 5.81 29.71 -33.84
C THR A 710 7.10 28.89 -33.98
N THR A 711 7.51 28.15 -32.96
CA THR A 711 8.80 27.44 -32.93
C THR A 711 8.60 26.06 -32.31
N ASP A 712 8.97 25.02 -33.04
CA ASP A 712 8.92 23.62 -32.60
C ASP A 712 10.25 23.22 -31.94
N GLN A 713 10.19 22.41 -30.89
CA GLN A 713 11.34 21.75 -30.27
C GLN A 713 11.08 20.25 -30.11
N PHE A 714 11.80 19.43 -30.88
CA PHE A 714 11.62 17.98 -30.88
C PHE A 714 12.73 17.25 -31.66
N ARG A 715 12.78 15.92 -31.54
CA ARG A 715 13.61 15.06 -32.40
C ARG A 715 12.80 14.50 -33.56
N TYR A 716 13.36 14.60 -34.77
CA TYR A 716 12.75 14.09 -35.99
C TYR A 716 13.59 13.00 -36.64
N ALA A 717 13.06 11.79 -36.82
CA ALA A 717 13.66 10.75 -37.65
C ALA A 717 12.93 10.72 -39.00
N TYR A 718 13.61 11.01 -40.11
CA TYR A 718 12.93 11.32 -41.38
C TYR A 718 13.58 10.77 -42.64
N LYS A 719 12.77 10.72 -43.70
CA LYS A 719 13.13 10.44 -45.10
C LYS A 719 12.57 11.54 -46.01
N SER A 720 12.99 11.57 -47.28
CA SER A 720 12.44 12.51 -48.27
C SER A 720 11.19 11.94 -48.93
N LEU A 721 10.16 12.76 -49.12
CA LEU A 721 8.94 12.44 -49.86
C LEU A 721 8.75 13.46 -51.01
N SER A 722 8.58 12.96 -52.24
CA SER A 722 8.16 13.78 -53.39
C SER A 722 6.69 13.54 -53.74
N GLY A 723 5.89 14.62 -53.80
CA GLY A 723 4.47 14.56 -54.13
C GLY A 723 3.61 13.92 -53.04
N ASP A 724 2.69 13.05 -53.47
CA ASP A 724 1.71 12.38 -52.60
C ASP A 724 2.31 11.12 -51.96
N GLY A 725 1.88 10.81 -50.74
CA GLY A 725 2.37 9.66 -50.00
C GLY A 725 1.76 9.54 -48.61
N SER A 726 2.16 8.51 -47.86
CA SER A 726 1.69 8.31 -46.49
C SER A 726 2.78 7.74 -45.60
N ILE A 727 2.57 7.85 -44.29
CA ILE A 727 3.30 7.13 -43.26
C ILE A 727 2.31 6.54 -42.25
N THR A 728 2.59 5.34 -41.78
CA THR A 728 1.81 4.59 -40.79
C THR A 728 2.76 3.97 -39.79
N VAL A 729 2.39 3.97 -38.51
CA VAL A 729 3.19 3.37 -37.44
C VAL A 729 2.29 2.89 -36.30
N ARG A 730 2.76 1.90 -35.54
CA ARG A 730 2.29 1.63 -34.19
C ARG A 730 3.27 2.28 -33.21
N VAL A 731 2.77 3.21 -32.39
CA VAL A 731 3.52 3.73 -31.23
C VAL A 731 3.36 2.69 -30.14
N ASP A 732 4.40 1.94 -29.82
CA ASP A 732 4.34 0.85 -28.83
C ASP A 732 4.42 1.38 -27.41
N SER A 733 5.31 2.34 -27.17
CA SER A 733 5.48 3.00 -25.87
C SER A 733 5.92 4.46 -26.03
N LEU A 734 5.61 5.28 -25.03
CA LEU A 734 6.10 6.65 -24.88
C LEU A 734 6.36 6.90 -23.38
N VAL A 735 7.61 7.19 -23.01
CA VAL A 735 7.96 7.52 -21.62
C VAL A 735 7.29 8.83 -21.22
N ARG A 736 6.46 8.79 -20.18
CA ARG A 736 5.72 9.93 -19.66
C ARG A 736 6.65 10.95 -18.98
N SER A 737 7.25 11.85 -19.76
CA SER A 737 7.94 13.04 -19.24
C SER A 737 6.97 14.16 -18.86
N ASN A 738 5.81 14.20 -19.53
CA ASN A 738 4.75 15.18 -19.34
C ASN A 738 3.44 14.59 -19.90
N GLU A 739 2.27 15.04 -19.41
CA GLU A 739 0.95 14.62 -19.93
C GLU A 739 0.77 14.90 -21.44
N TRP A 740 1.46 15.92 -21.97
CA TRP A 740 1.48 16.35 -23.36
C TRP A 740 2.75 15.98 -24.12
N ALA A 741 3.58 15.07 -23.60
CA ALA A 741 4.62 14.44 -24.41
C ALA A 741 4.00 13.83 -25.67
N LYS A 742 4.70 13.86 -26.80
CA LYS A 742 4.13 13.48 -28.10
C LYS A 742 5.04 12.50 -28.83
N ALA A 743 4.47 11.44 -29.38
CA ALA A 743 5.14 10.53 -30.30
C ALA A 743 4.21 10.16 -31.46
N GLY A 744 4.73 10.15 -32.69
CA GLY A 744 3.93 9.74 -33.83
C GLY A 744 4.53 10.09 -35.18
N VAL A 745 3.68 10.34 -36.17
CA VAL A 745 4.08 10.50 -37.58
C VAL A 745 3.86 11.91 -38.10
N MET A 746 4.87 12.47 -38.75
CA MET A 746 4.87 13.83 -39.26
C MET A 746 5.24 13.89 -40.74
N ILE A 747 4.61 14.82 -41.46
CA ILE A 747 5.07 15.33 -42.76
C ILE A 747 5.30 16.84 -42.61
N ARG A 748 6.52 17.31 -42.88
CA ARG A 748 6.92 18.71 -42.71
C ARG A 748 7.76 19.22 -43.88
N GLU A 749 7.58 20.49 -44.23
CA GLU A 749 8.17 21.07 -45.45
C GLU A 749 9.70 21.22 -45.38
N THR A 750 10.20 21.80 -44.29
CA THR A 750 11.63 22.07 -44.03
C THR A 750 12.03 21.55 -42.66
N LEU A 751 13.32 21.61 -42.30
CA LEU A 751 13.81 21.24 -40.96
C LEU A 751 13.86 22.44 -39.99
N ASP A 752 13.43 23.62 -40.42
CA ASP A 752 13.41 24.83 -39.59
C ASP A 752 12.35 24.74 -38.49
N ALA A 753 12.62 25.27 -37.31
CA ALA A 753 11.70 25.16 -36.18
C ALA A 753 10.30 25.77 -36.43
N GLY A 754 10.16 26.71 -37.37
CA GLY A 754 8.87 27.30 -37.73
C GLY A 754 8.16 26.67 -38.93
N SER A 755 8.58 25.50 -39.42
CA SER A 755 8.11 24.93 -40.69
C SER A 755 6.62 24.56 -40.70
N ALA A 756 5.97 24.67 -41.87
CA ALA A 756 4.64 24.11 -42.08
C ALA A 756 4.68 22.58 -41.91
N HIS A 757 3.73 22.03 -41.16
CA HIS A 757 3.70 20.60 -40.84
C HIS A 757 2.28 20.05 -40.69
N ALA A 758 2.15 18.74 -40.85
CA ALA A 758 1.03 17.93 -40.41
C ALA A 758 1.59 16.78 -39.55
N PHE A 759 1.00 16.54 -38.39
CA PHE A 759 1.49 15.62 -37.37
C PHE A 759 0.32 14.87 -36.75
N VAL A 760 0.45 13.56 -36.60
CA VAL A 760 -0.48 12.72 -35.85
C VAL A 760 0.28 12.13 -34.68
N ALA A 761 -0.08 12.55 -33.47
CA ALA A 761 0.61 12.23 -32.24
C ALA A 761 -0.24 11.38 -31.32
N VAL A 762 0.37 10.43 -30.62
CA VAL A 762 -0.15 9.83 -29.39
C VAL A 762 0.48 10.56 -28.21
N THR A 763 -0.32 10.83 -27.17
CA THR A 763 0.14 11.41 -25.91
C THR A 763 -0.16 10.46 -24.75
N PRO A 764 0.51 10.61 -23.59
CA PRO A 764 0.21 9.77 -22.42
C PRO A 764 -1.25 9.89 -21.94
N ASP A 765 -1.80 11.11 -21.86
CA ASP A 765 -3.11 11.35 -21.22
C ASP A 765 -4.17 12.02 -22.10
N HIS A 766 -3.77 12.61 -23.21
CA HIS A 766 -4.64 13.46 -24.02
C HIS A 766 -5.03 12.86 -25.36
N GLY A 767 -4.85 11.55 -25.53
CA GLY A 767 -5.38 10.86 -26.70
C GLY A 767 -4.48 10.92 -27.92
N VAL A 768 -5.12 10.90 -29.10
CA VAL A 768 -4.47 11.11 -30.39
C VAL A 768 -4.81 12.49 -30.92
N ALA A 769 -3.78 13.25 -31.31
CA ALA A 769 -3.90 14.61 -31.80
C ALA A 769 -3.53 14.71 -33.28
N PHE A 770 -4.43 15.22 -34.13
CA PHE A 770 -4.09 15.68 -35.47
C PHE A 770 -3.69 17.15 -35.44
N GLN A 771 -2.41 17.37 -35.16
CA GLN A 771 -1.82 18.69 -35.06
C GLN A 771 -1.25 19.15 -36.40
N ARG A 772 -1.40 20.44 -36.69
CA ARG A 772 -0.97 21.01 -37.97
C ARG A 772 -0.63 22.48 -37.88
N ARG A 773 0.38 22.88 -38.65
CA ARG A 773 0.75 24.27 -38.91
C ARG A 773 0.53 24.59 -40.40
N PRO A 774 -0.53 25.35 -40.74
CA PRO A 774 -0.89 25.60 -42.14
C PRO A 774 0.12 26.43 -42.95
N ALA A 775 0.93 27.26 -42.30
CA ALA A 775 1.95 28.10 -42.92
C ALA A 775 3.13 28.30 -41.97
N ALA A 776 4.32 28.54 -42.51
CA ALA A 776 5.52 28.75 -41.71
C ALA A 776 5.35 29.91 -40.71
N GLU A 777 5.99 29.78 -39.54
CA GLU A 777 6.00 30.79 -38.46
C GLU A 777 4.62 31.15 -37.90
N GLN A 778 3.60 30.31 -38.11
CA GLN A 778 2.28 30.42 -37.47
C GLN A 778 2.15 29.47 -36.27
N ALA A 779 1.20 29.75 -35.38
CA ALA A 779 0.80 28.78 -34.37
C ALA A 779 0.08 27.57 -35.00
N SER A 780 0.28 26.41 -34.42
CA SER A 780 -0.38 25.16 -34.78
C SER A 780 -1.82 25.13 -34.25
N VAL A 781 -2.62 24.27 -34.85
CA VAL A 781 -3.97 23.93 -34.40
C VAL A 781 -4.09 22.41 -34.33
N SER A 782 -5.01 21.90 -33.51
CA SER A 782 -5.22 20.47 -33.37
C SER A 782 -6.68 20.04 -33.52
N THR A 783 -6.87 18.74 -33.70
CA THR A 783 -8.16 18.06 -33.67
C THR A 783 -7.91 16.69 -33.06
N ASP A 784 -8.54 16.44 -31.91
CA ASP A 784 -8.09 15.39 -30.99
C ASP A 784 -9.18 14.34 -30.76
N ALA A 785 -8.76 13.13 -30.44
CA ALA A 785 -9.61 12.05 -29.95
C ALA A 785 -9.09 11.57 -28.60
N ALA A 786 -9.88 11.79 -27.54
CA ALA A 786 -9.54 11.42 -26.17
C ALA A 786 -9.67 9.91 -25.90
N GLY A 787 -9.15 9.45 -24.75
CA GLY A 787 -9.31 8.07 -24.29
C GLY A 787 -8.46 7.05 -25.05
N VAL A 788 -7.34 7.49 -25.62
CA VAL A 788 -6.40 6.66 -26.39
C VAL A 788 -5.00 6.85 -25.85
N ALA A 789 -4.27 5.77 -25.59
CA ALA A 789 -2.87 5.79 -25.19
C ALA A 789 -2.09 4.69 -25.92
N ALA A 790 -0.76 4.76 -25.90
CA ALA A 790 0.08 3.70 -26.42
C ALA A 790 -0.15 2.38 -25.64
N PRO A 791 -0.08 1.20 -26.30
CA PRO A 791 0.27 1.01 -27.71
C PRO A 791 -0.89 1.34 -28.67
N TYR A 792 -0.63 2.14 -29.72
CA TYR A 792 -1.67 2.57 -30.65
C TYR A 792 -1.17 2.91 -32.06
N TRP A 793 -2.03 2.74 -33.07
CA TRP A 793 -1.68 3.01 -34.46
C TRP A 793 -2.09 4.42 -34.91
N VAL A 794 -1.19 5.08 -35.63
CA VAL A 794 -1.43 6.39 -36.25
C VAL A 794 -0.97 6.40 -37.71
N LYS A 795 -1.67 7.16 -38.54
CA LYS A 795 -1.41 7.28 -39.97
C LYS A 795 -1.64 8.69 -40.47
N LEU A 796 -0.76 9.16 -41.35
CA LEU A 796 -0.85 10.45 -42.01
C LEU A 796 -0.67 10.27 -43.52
N THR A 797 -1.64 10.76 -44.29
CA THR A 797 -1.64 10.69 -45.77
C THR A 797 -1.68 12.10 -46.36
N ARG A 798 -0.79 12.38 -47.30
CA ARG A 798 -0.75 13.62 -48.09
C ARG A 798 -1.32 13.40 -49.50
N THR A 799 -2.21 14.28 -49.93
CA THR A 799 -2.73 14.35 -51.29
C THR A 799 -2.81 15.81 -51.74
N GLY A 800 -1.85 16.25 -52.55
CA GLY A 800 -1.61 17.66 -52.87
C GLY A 800 -1.26 18.46 -51.61
N ASN A 801 -2.16 19.36 -51.23
CA ASN A 801 -2.06 20.19 -50.01
C ASN A 801 -3.05 19.75 -48.91
N VAL A 802 -3.73 18.60 -49.09
CA VAL A 802 -4.66 18.03 -48.12
C VAL A 802 -3.98 16.90 -47.35
N PHE A 803 -4.20 16.88 -46.04
CA PHE A 803 -3.68 15.86 -45.14
C PHE A 803 -4.82 15.15 -44.43
N THR A 804 -4.82 13.82 -44.53
CA THR A 804 -5.76 12.95 -43.83
C THR A 804 -5.03 12.24 -42.70
N ALA A 805 -5.46 12.52 -41.47
CA ALA A 805 -4.97 11.90 -40.26
C ALA A 805 -5.93 10.81 -39.78
N GLN A 806 -5.40 9.64 -39.44
CA GLN A 806 -6.18 8.49 -39.01
C GLN A 806 -5.52 7.80 -37.81
N HIS A 807 -6.33 7.12 -37.00
CA HIS A 807 -5.87 6.34 -35.85
C HIS A 807 -6.60 4.99 -35.77
N SER A 808 -6.00 3.99 -35.13
CA SER A 808 -6.54 2.62 -35.05
C SER A 808 -6.04 1.86 -33.81
N ALA A 809 -6.89 1.01 -33.25
CA ALA A 809 -6.51 0.09 -32.18
C ALA A 809 -5.86 -1.20 -32.72
N ASP A 810 -6.16 -1.60 -33.96
CA ASP A 810 -5.79 -2.90 -34.54
C ASP A 810 -4.89 -2.80 -35.80
N GLY A 811 -4.64 -1.58 -36.29
CA GLY A 811 -3.84 -1.31 -37.49
C GLY A 811 -4.56 -1.59 -38.82
N SER A 812 -5.82 -2.04 -38.78
CA SER A 812 -6.62 -2.46 -39.93
C SER A 812 -7.91 -1.65 -40.11
N THR A 813 -8.58 -1.31 -39.00
CA THR A 813 -9.79 -0.51 -38.94
C THR A 813 -9.41 0.92 -38.55
N TRP A 814 -9.54 1.85 -39.50
CA TRP A 814 -9.05 3.22 -39.34
C TRP A 814 -10.19 4.21 -39.12
N THR A 815 -10.01 5.09 -38.13
CA THR A 815 -10.91 6.22 -37.83
C THR A 815 -10.23 7.53 -38.20
N ASP A 816 -10.95 8.42 -38.88
CA ASP A 816 -10.43 9.72 -39.31
C ASP A 816 -10.49 10.78 -38.20
N LEU A 817 -9.40 11.54 -38.04
CA LEU A 817 -9.38 12.79 -37.27
C LEU A 817 -9.77 13.95 -38.20
N VAL A 818 -11.07 14.18 -38.34
CA VAL A 818 -11.60 15.10 -39.35
C VAL A 818 -11.54 16.56 -38.89
N ALA A 819 -10.69 17.35 -39.54
CA ALA A 819 -10.79 18.81 -39.49
C ALA A 819 -11.96 19.27 -40.39
N SER A 820 -12.93 19.99 -39.82
CA SER A 820 -14.09 20.51 -40.56
C SER A 820 -14.17 22.04 -40.50
N PRO A 821 -14.05 22.76 -41.63
CA PRO A 821 -13.75 22.26 -42.98
C PRO A 821 -12.31 21.73 -43.12
N ALA A 822 -12.06 20.94 -44.17
CA ALA A 822 -10.73 20.41 -44.45
C ALA A 822 -9.70 21.56 -44.63
N VAL A 823 -8.61 21.50 -43.87
CA VAL A 823 -7.54 22.50 -43.89
C VAL A 823 -6.56 22.18 -45.02
N GLN A 824 -6.27 23.18 -45.86
CA GLN A 824 -5.19 23.10 -46.85
C GLN A 824 -3.89 23.55 -46.18
N ILE A 825 -2.84 22.75 -46.30
CA ILE A 825 -1.49 23.07 -45.81
C ILE A 825 -0.58 23.10 -47.04
N PRO A 826 -0.41 24.28 -47.68
CA PRO A 826 0.45 24.39 -48.85
C PRO A 826 1.89 24.06 -48.49
N MET A 827 2.48 23.08 -49.19
CA MET A 827 3.88 22.73 -49.06
C MET A 827 4.51 22.53 -50.45
N ALA A 828 5.83 22.67 -50.54
CA ALA A 828 6.62 22.32 -51.70
C ALA A 828 6.40 20.86 -52.14
N GLY A 829 6.78 20.56 -53.38
CA GLY A 829 6.67 19.22 -53.96
C GLY A 829 7.59 18.20 -53.28
N ASN A 830 8.71 18.64 -52.71
CA ASN A 830 9.60 17.80 -51.91
C ASN A 830 9.51 18.22 -50.45
N VAL A 831 9.27 17.26 -49.56
CA VAL A 831 9.13 17.45 -48.11
C VAL A 831 9.80 16.30 -47.36
N TYR A 832 9.74 16.35 -46.03
CA TYR A 832 10.22 15.28 -45.16
C TYR A 832 9.04 14.53 -44.54
N VAL A 833 9.12 13.20 -44.49
CA VAL A 833 8.16 12.31 -43.83
C VAL A 833 8.87 11.44 -42.82
N GLY A 834 8.31 11.27 -41.61
CA GLY A 834 9.03 10.59 -40.55
C GLY A 834 8.33 10.50 -39.20
N LEU A 835 9.09 10.06 -38.20
CA LEU A 835 8.70 9.91 -36.81
C LEU A 835 9.13 11.15 -36.02
N ALA A 836 8.25 11.68 -35.17
CA ALA A 836 8.52 12.86 -34.35
C ALA A 836 8.24 12.57 -32.87
N VAL A 837 9.17 12.98 -32.00
CA VAL A 837 9.05 12.81 -30.54
C VAL A 837 9.44 14.09 -29.82
N THR A 838 8.64 14.53 -28.84
CA THR A 838 8.95 15.64 -27.93
C THR A 838 8.54 15.31 -26.50
N SER A 839 9.32 15.75 -25.52
CA SER A 839 9.07 15.54 -24.09
C SER A 839 8.08 16.54 -23.50
N HIS A 840 7.79 17.63 -24.21
CA HIS A 840 7.05 18.78 -23.70
C HIS A 840 7.72 19.46 -22.48
N ASP A 841 9.02 19.18 -22.29
CA ASP A 841 9.88 19.79 -21.29
C ASP A 841 11.34 19.69 -21.76
N ALA A 842 12.00 20.82 -22.04
CA ALA A 842 13.37 20.81 -22.52
C ALA A 842 14.40 20.34 -21.46
N ALA A 843 14.03 20.27 -20.18
CA ALA A 843 14.89 19.78 -19.11
C ALA A 843 14.76 18.28 -18.86
N ILE A 844 13.68 17.64 -19.33
CA ILE A 844 13.37 16.23 -19.07
C ILE A 844 13.34 15.46 -20.38
N SER A 845 14.13 14.39 -20.49
CA SER A 845 14.11 13.51 -21.67
C SER A 845 12.89 12.58 -21.66
N THR A 846 12.32 12.37 -22.84
CA THR A 846 11.40 11.27 -23.13
C THR A 846 12.04 10.30 -24.13
N ALA A 847 11.36 9.19 -24.40
CA ALA A 847 11.67 8.27 -25.47
C ALA A 847 10.41 7.54 -25.94
N ALA A 848 10.41 7.15 -27.21
CA ALA A 848 9.33 6.38 -27.81
C ALA A 848 9.86 5.16 -28.55
N GLU A 849 9.06 4.09 -28.53
CA GLU A 849 9.27 2.88 -29.29
C GLU A 849 8.18 2.75 -30.35
N PHE A 850 8.59 2.43 -31.58
CA PHE A 850 7.73 2.34 -32.73
C PHE A 850 7.92 1.00 -33.45
N SER A 851 6.83 0.40 -33.90
CA SER A 851 6.85 -0.78 -34.76
C SER A 851 6.00 -0.58 -36.00
N ASN A 852 6.21 -1.46 -36.98
CA ASN A 852 5.44 -1.50 -38.23
C ASN A 852 5.45 -0.16 -39.01
N VAL A 853 6.59 0.53 -39.02
CA VAL A 853 6.74 1.77 -39.80
C VAL A 853 6.61 1.45 -41.29
N ALA A 854 5.58 2.00 -41.93
CA ALA A 854 5.29 1.79 -43.34
C ALA A 854 5.06 3.12 -44.06
N THR A 855 5.65 3.27 -45.26
CA THR A 855 5.47 4.45 -46.11
C THR A 855 4.92 4.08 -47.49
N SER A 856 4.29 5.04 -48.16
CA SER A 856 3.84 4.92 -49.55
C SER A 856 4.17 6.18 -50.35
N GLY A 857 4.10 6.11 -51.68
CA GLY A 857 4.48 7.21 -52.58
C GLY A 857 5.98 7.20 -52.91
N ASP A 858 6.50 8.35 -53.33
CA ASP A 858 7.92 8.51 -53.69
C ASP A 858 8.78 8.87 -52.47
N VAL A 859 8.81 7.97 -51.48
CA VAL A 859 9.64 8.09 -50.27
C VAL A 859 11.01 7.44 -50.51
N THR A 860 12.07 8.22 -50.36
CA THR A 860 13.45 7.78 -50.67
C THR A 860 14.45 8.18 -49.58
N GLY A 861 15.60 7.49 -49.57
CA GLY A 861 16.69 7.73 -48.62
C GLY A 861 16.67 6.80 -47.39
N ALA A 862 17.80 6.74 -46.69
CA ALA A 862 17.91 6.13 -45.37
C ALA A 862 17.34 7.07 -44.30
N TRP A 863 17.05 6.55 -43.11
CA TRP A 863 16.67 7.40 -41.97
C TRP A 863 17.76 8.42 -41.68
N GLN A 864 17.35 9.66 -41.44
CA GLN A 864 18.19 10.75 -40.95
C GLN A 864 17.58 11.28 -39.66
N THR A 865 18.42 11.81 -38.76
CA THR A 865 17.95 12.47 -37.55
C THR A 865 18.04 14.00 -37.71
N GLY A 866 17.04 14.70 -37.19
CA GLY A 866 16.95 16.15 -37.15
C GLY A 866 16.71 16.61 -35.73
N GLU A 867 17.50 17.59 -35.30
CA GLU A 867 17.36 18.27 -34.01
C GLU A 867 16.65 19.60 -34.27
N VAL A 868 15.33 19.60 -34.12
CA VAL A 868 14.52 20.77 -34.45
C VAL A 868 14.43 21.66 -33.22
N GLY A 869 14.92 22.90 -33.34
CA GLY A 869 14.75 23.97 -32.34
C GLY A 869 15.54 23.83 -31.03
N VAL A 870 16.08 22.65 -30.72
CA VAL A 870 16.89 22.38 -29.53
C VAL A 870 17.88 21.23 -29.82
N ALA A 871 19.08 21.30 -29.25
CA ALA A 871 20.06 20.21 -29.32
C ALA A 871 19.54 19.00 -28.54
N GLN A 872 19.69 17.80 -29.08
CA GLN A 872 19.04 16.61 -28.53
C GLN A 872 20.04 15.69 -27.79
N PRO A 873 19.62 14.97 -26.73
CA PRO A 873 20.51 14.08 -25.97
C PRO A 873 20.97 12.88 -26.81
N GLN A 874 22.23 12.45 -26.67
CA GLN A 874 22.75 11.33 -27.44
C GLN A 874 22.14 9.98 -27.02
N GLY A 875 21.98 9.77 -25.70
CA GLY A 875 21.57 8.49 -25.11
C GLY A 875 22.66 7.42 -25.16
N ASN A 876 22.28 6.15 -25.00
CA ASN A 876 23.21 5.03 -25.00
C ASN A 876 23.66 4.63 -26.41
N SER A 877 24.87 4.05 -26.50
CA SER A 877 25.22 3.18 -27.62
C SER A 877 24.47 1.85 -27.48
N SER A 878 23.82 1.37 -28.54
CA SER A 878 23.19 0.05 -28.54
C SER A 878 24.25 -1.04 -28.41
N GLU A 879 24.13 -1.88 -27.38
CA GLU A 879 25.05 -2.99 -27.08
C GLU A 879 24.23 -4.21 -26.63
N SER A 880 24.73 -5.41 -26.86
CA SER A 880 24.11 -6.63 -26.30
C SER A 880 24.47 -6.79 -24.82
N MET A 881 23.58 -7.42 -24.06
CA MET A 881 23.83 -7.80 -22.67
C MET A 881 23.92 -9.31 -22.52
N TYR A 882 24.64 -9.79 -21.50
CA TYR A 882 24.71 -11.20 -21.14
C TYR A 882 24.74 -11.38 -19.62
N VAL A 883 24.31 -12.55 -19.16
CA VAL A 883 24.45 -13.01 -17.78
C VAL A 883 25.33 -14.25 -17.79
N THR A 884 26.32 -14.31 -16.89
CA THR A 884 27.11 -15.53 -16.65
C THR A 884 26.88 -16.00 -15.22
N ILE A 885 26.57 -17.30 -15.06
CA ILE A 885 26.41 -17.94 -13.76
C ILE A 885 27.54 -18.95 -13.58
N GLU A 886 28.15 -18.98 -12.39
CA GLU A 886 29.20 -19.94 -11.99
C GLU A 886 28.77 -20.78 -10.78
N ASP A 887 28.95 -22.10 -10.85
CA ASP A 887 28.79 -22.98 -9.69
C ASP A 887 30.08 -23.09 -8.86
N SER A 888 29.97 -23.54 -7.61
CA SER A 888 31.13 -23.74 -6.73
C SER A 888 32.14 -24.82 -7.15
N ALA A 889 31.97 -25.44 -8.32
CA ALA A 889 32.99 -26.27 -8.95
C ALA A 889 33.68 -25.57 -10.14
N GLY A 890 33.43 -24.27 -10.34
CA GLY A 890 33.98 -23.45 -11.41
C GLY A 890 33.37 -23.71 -12.78
N LYS A 891 32.17 -24.30 -12.86
CA LYS A 891 31.46 -24.45 -14.13
C LYS A 891 30.62 -23.23 -14.41
N THR A 892 30.70 -22.72 -15.63
CA THR A 892 29.98 -21.52 -16.05
C THR A 892 28.98 -21.78 -17.19
N ALA A 893 27.92 -20.97 -17.24
CA ALA A 893 27.02 -20.83 -18.38
C ALA A 893 26.75 -19.35 -18.61
N THR A 894 26.79 -18.92 -19.88
CA THR A 894 26.55 -17.54 -20.30
C THR A 894 25.35 -17.48 -21.23
N VAL A 895 24.38 -16.62 -20.91
CA VAL A 895 23.17 -16.39 -21.69
C VAL A 895 23.17 -14.95 -22.18
N VAL A 896 23.00 -14.75 -23.48
CA VAL A 896 22.92 -13.43 -24.11
C VAL A 896 21.45 -13.00 -24.18
N ASN A 897 21.16 -11.75 -23.86
CA ASN A 897 19.82 -11.20 -23.98
C ASN A 897 19.37 -11.27 -25.46
N PRO A 898 18.18 -11.82 -25.75
CA PRO A 898 17.70 -11.96 -27.13
C PRO A 898 17.47 -10.61 -27.83
N ASP A 899 17.23 -9.53 -27.07
CA ASP A 899 17.16 -8.17 -27.59
C ASP A 899 18.54 -7.51 -27.61
N ALA A 900 19.14 -7.46 -28.80
CA ALA A 900 20.43 -6.80 -29.01
C ALA A 900 20.40 -5.27 -28.80
N ALA A 901 19.20 -4.67 -28.68
CA ALA A 901 19.00 -3.26 -28.38
C ALA A 901 18.54 -3.00 -26.93
N VAL A 902 18.63 -4.00 -26.03
CA VAL A 902 18.18 -3.88 -24.64
C VAL A 902 18.77 -2.66 -23.91
N THR A 903 20.04 -2.31 -24.17
CA THR A 903 20.67 -1.13 -23.55
C THR A 903 20.07 0.21 -24.03
N ALA A 904 19.28 0.21 -25.10
CA ALA A 904 18.57 1.38 -25.61
C ALA A 904 17.06 1.36 -25.27
N ARG A 905 16.53 0.29 -24.66
CA ARG A 905 15.10 0.21 -24.31
C ARG A 905 14.80 1.17 -23.15
N PRO A 906 13.94 2.19 -23.33
CA PRO A 906 13.73 3.22 -22.32
C PRO A 906 12.72 2.82 -21.24
N THR A 907 12.11 1.64 -21.36
CA THR A 907 11.15 1.04 -20.44
C THR A 907 11.76 -0.22 -19.81
N TRP A 908 11.32 -0.59 -18.60
CA TRP A 908 11.78 -1.80 -17.92
C TRP A 908 11.44 -3.05 -18.76
N GLN A 909 12.46 -3.82 -19.08
CA GLN A 909 12.37 -5.09 -19.79
C GLN A 909 12.58 -6.23 -18.79
N GLU A 910 11.61 -7.13 -18.71
CA GLU A 910 11.80 -8.40 -18.03
C GLU A 910 12.71 -9.30 -18.88
N TRP A 911 13.77 -9.82 -18.28
CA TRP A 911 14.61 -10.82 -18.89
C TRP A 911 14.52 -12.14 -18.13
N ALA A 912 13.57 -12.98 -18.57
CA ALA A 912 13.44 -14.34 -18.08
C ALA A 912 14.43 -15.28 -18.79
N ILE A 913 15.24 -15.99 -18.01
CA ILE A 913 16.24 -16.97 -18.46
C ILE A 913 15.81 -18.35 -17.96
N PRO A 914 15.28 -19.21 -18.84
CA PRO A 914 14.95 -20.58 -18.49
C PRO A 914 16.20 -21.35 -18.05
N TYR A 915 16.08 -22.22 -17.05
CA TYR A 915 17.19 -23.04 -16.57
C TYR A 915 17.77 -23.97 -17.64
N SER A 916 17.01 -24.28 -18.69
CA SER A 916 17.53 -25.00 -19.86
C SER A 916 18.69 -24.28 -20.55
N ASP A 917 18.72 -22.94 -20.49
CA ASP A 917 19.75 -22.11 -21.12
C ASP A 917 21.01 -22.00 -20.26
N LEU A 918 20.91 -22.35 -18.96
CA LEU A 918 22.01 -22.44 -17.99
C LEU A 918 22.62 -23.84 -17.90
N SER A 919 22.42 -24.67 -18.93
CA SER A 919 22.90 -26.06 -18.94
C SER A 919 24.42 -26.16 -18.71
N GLY A 920 24.83 -27.09 -17.85
CA GLY A 920 26.24 -27.32 -17.50
C GLY A 920 26.66 -26.76 -16.14
N VAL A 921 25.92 -25.80 -15.59
CA VAL A 921 26.06 -25.28 -14.22
C VAL A 921 25.18 -26.10 -13.28
N ASN A 922 25.63 -26.32 -12.04
CA ASN A 922 24.76 -26.88 -11.00
C ASN A 922 24.10 -25.75 -10.20
N LEU A 923 22.82 -25.47 -10.49
CA LEU A 923 22.03 -24.40 -9.89
C LEU A 923 21.77 -24.57 -8.38
N SER A 924 22.07 -25.74 -7.81
CA SER A 924 21.92 -25.98 -6.36
C SER A 924 23.10 -25.46 -5.52
N ARG A 925 24.09 -24.79 -6.14
CA ARG A 925 25.35 -24.38 -5.49
C ARG A 925 26.05 -23.22 -6.23
N ILE A 926 25.28 -22.21 -6.62
CA ILE A 926 25.77 -21.03 -7.34
C ILE A 926 26.68 -20.18 -6.46
N GLU A 927 27.85 -19.81 -6.97
CA GLU A 927 28.85 -19.03 -6.24
C GLU A 927 29.04 -17.63 -6.81
N THR A 928 28.85 -17.44 -8.13
CA THR A 928 29.05 -16.13 -8.78
C THR A 928 27.98 -15.87 -9.83
N MET A 929 27.57 -14.60 -9.93
CA MET A 929 26.74 -14.06 -11.00
C MET A 929 27.44 -12.84 -11.63
N VAL A 930 27.45 -12.78 -12.96
CA VAL A 930 28.00 -11.65 -13.73
C VAL A 930 26.92 -11.09 -14.64
N ILE A 931 26.78 -9.77 -14.65
CA ILE A 931 25.96 -9.02 -15.61
C ILE A 931 26.90 -8.23 -16.51
N GLY A 932 26.88 -8.53 -17.80
CA GLY A 932 27.81 -7.97 -18.77
C GLY A 932 27.14 -7.20 -19.90
N VAL A 933 27.84 -6.19 -20.41
CA VAL A 933 27.50 -5.43 -21.63
C VAL A 933 28.62 -5.60 -22.65
N GLY A 934 28.27 -5.97 -23.89
CA GLY A 934 29.21 -6.35 -24.95
C GLY A 934 29.41 -7.87 -25.04
N SER A 935 30.65 -8.33 -25.21
CA SER A 935 30.95 -9.77 -25.25
C SER A 935 32.36 -10.08 -24.73
N ALA A 936 32.45 -10.78 -23.59
CA ALA A 936 33.74 -11.24 -23.07
C ALA A 936 34.39 -12.35 -23.92
N THR A 937 33.58 -13.16 -24.62
CA THR A 937 34.07 -14.27 -25.46
C THR A 937 34.45 -13.83 -26.88
N SER A 938 33.93 -12.69 -27.34
CA SER A 938 34.26 -12.09 -28.64
C SER A 938 34.30 -10.56 -28.56
N PRO A 939 35.24 -9.97 -27.79
CA PRO A 939 35.26 -8.53 -27.55
C PRO A 939 35.49 -7.74 -28.84
N GLN A 940 34.64 -6.74 -29.08
CA GLN A 940 34.70 -5.81 -30.21
C GLN A 940 34.52 -4.40 -29.69
N ALA A 941 35.26 -3.44 -30.25
CA ALA A 941 35.10 -2.04 -29.89
C ALA A 941 33.64 -1.60 -30.08
N GLY A 942 33.05 -1.12 -28.99
CA GLY A 942 31.67 -0.67 -28.88
C GLY A 942 31.58 0.80 -28.47
N GLY A 943 30.46 1.16 -27.86
CA GLY A 943 30.22 2.50 -27.32
C GLY A 943 30.08 2.52 -25.80
N THR A 944 29.45 3.57 -25.32
CA THR A 944 29.25 3.82 -23.88
C THR A 944 27.79 4.06 -23.56
N GLY A 945 27.42 3.93 -22.29
CA GLY A 945 26.08 4.22 -21.80
C GLY A 945 25.87 3.77 -20.36
N THR A 946 24.62 3.82 -19.91
CA THR A 946 24.20 3.35 -18.59
C THR A 946 22.94 2.49 -18.72
N VAL A 947 22.93 1.32 -18.10
CA VAL A 947 21.72 0.52 -17.90
C VAL A 947 21.38 0.48 -16.42
N TYR A 948 20.10 0.40 -16.12
CA TYR A 948 19.58 0.21 -14.78
C TYR A 948 19.15 -1.24 -14.64
N ILE A 949 19.56 -1.88 -13.55
CA ILE A 949 19.19 -3.25 -13.20
C ILE A 949 18.39 -3.19 -11.92
N ASP A 950 17.30 -3.94 -11.90
CA ASP A 950 16.44 -4.05 -10.74
C ASP A 950 15.91 -5.48 -10.59
N ASP A 951 15.47 -5.82 -9.38
CA ASP A 951 14.66 -6.99 -9.10
C ASP A 951 15.19 -8.31 -9.70
N ILE A 952 16.38 -8.74 -9.25
CA ILE A 952 16.97 -10.02 -9.65
C ILE A 952 16.42 -11.14 -8.76
N GLY A 953 15.87 -12.19 -9.37
CA GLY A 953 15.30 -13.31 -8.62
C GLY A 953 15.31 -14.63 -9.38
N TYR A 954 14.98 -15.71 -8.67
CA TYR A 954 14.79 -17.03 -9.27
C TYR A 954 13.49 -17.66 -8.77
N GLY A 955 12.85 -18.47 -9.61
CA GLY A 955 11.57 -19.05 -9.25
C GLY A 955 10.86 -19.65 -10.45
N ARG A 956 9.54 -19.54 -10.45
CA ARG A 956 8.66 -20.09 -11.47
C ARG A 956 7.57 -19.06 -11.79
N PRO A 957 7.47 -18.60 -13.05
CA PRO A 957 6.40 -17.69 -13.45
C PRO A 957 5.04 -18.34 -13.21
N ALA A 958 4.05 -17.54 -12.81
CA ALA A 958 2.68 -18.03 -12.68
C ALA A 958 2.19 -18.55 -14.03
N ALA A 959 1.42 -19.64 -14.02
CA ALA A 959 0.77 -20.12 -15.23
C ALA A 959 -0.25 -19.08 -15.70
N GLN A 960 -0.02 -18.49 -16.89
CA GLN A 960 -0.96 -17.57 -17.54
C GLN A 960 -2.31 -18.20 -17.87
#